data_AF-A0A9P1GPV7-F1
#
_entry.id   AF-A0A9P1GPV7-F1
#
_cell.length_a   1.000
_cell.length_b   1.000
_cell.length_c   1.000
_cell.angle_alpha   90.00
_cell.angle_beta   90.00
_cell.angle_gamma   90.00
#
_symmetry.space_group_name_H-M   'P 1'
#
loop_
_entity.id
_entity.type
_entity.pdbx_description
1 polymer ?
#
loop_
_entity_poly.entity_id
_entity_poly.type
_entity_poly.pdbx_seq_one_letter_code
_entity_poly.pdbx_strand_id
1 'polypeptide(L)'
;MTIAGAQESQGLPVVLLVGDVAIGQKLLKALGVPSSTESKDTALGVIKNKYYSARVQYRLVATSAATAEELETAEALVLLWDRQKEQLKQLQALFPAETLDDGPDRVQICLAVDAGEGVEDAAREWCIDQGFEYLSCTLSGTDLEMLEQRCQQPAASRRTGLLDEDSENSVLRLMEALECHSSWPGMQPIASSAEKPPAESQQPMAEEDAKRNGYTALADATEAPKGKPADSKEPVQIEKVHDRIQDDDFAEADEFEKFAREMKEIREMRDHQSRKDRACDLALRLAASLGVDSDSDCNLGGSIQVLQSQEELVNLDRQKNGLREAIPAYFYWDQLSTFWDETSVWFWLAVVAGVLVLLLGLSNVRAAHSQALRRRMRMGKWPVAEPASLWEIQRLLQSDNPPNAVGEGCVYHLSGQLAPANQSYIALGAYWSGVVEWTEDTVRVRSGTLWGELIEKLWEKHRAPVDRPAYDGITLGASVRVAAHGWTQDGWFIEYVVALQAVERGSGKVAEARRGDSNFWTLAFDDKWVITEVELKTQANRLVKIEMKSQPLSPATTMYDITSYIEAEGLQNWRSSALATMHIEPGKVERKYVTFDPVADEDQMDQTCLGYRLRFLGFGVSGIDSLSDVMTSIRTSWILEVNGWNLSGNIDIELLVVGNFDWEEVALILSEFHRSVSVRTDLRERTRDGITVTGFDAVINPKDLPAWFDVLYEKIGVRSGVIHPGKHIPATAGKIQLGNYGKFWEELVEGRVEYLHDGTRPTSRKDPLQWC
;
A
#
# COMPACT_ATOMS: atom_id res chain seq x y z
N MET A 1 -8.65 44.52 -43.97
CA MET A 1 -7.87 43.62 -43.10
C MET A 1 -8.77 42.43 -42.84
N THR A 2 -8.78 41.49 -43.79
CA THR A 2 -9.71 40.35 -43.80
C THR A 2 -9.01 39.27 -44.62
N ILE A 3 -9.16 38.00 -44.22
CA ILE A 3 -8.43 36.80 -44.66
C ILE A 3 -7.16 36.51 -43.83
N ALA A 4 -7.36 36.12 -42.57
CA ALA A 4 -6.38 35.35 -41.76
C ALA A 4 -7.08 34.27 -40.89
N GLY A 5 -8.35 33.94 -41.14
CA GLY A 5 -9.16 33.12 -40.22
C GLY A 5 -9.27 31.62 -40.56
N ALA A 6 -8.95 31.19 -41.78
CA ALA A 6 -9.19 29.81 -42.21
C ALA A 6 -8.02 28.84 -41.97
N GLN A 7 -6.83 29.34 -41.65
CA GLN A 7 -5.63 28.52 -41.42
C GLN A 7 -5.40 28.16 -39.93
N GLU A 8 -6.08 28.82 -38.99
CA GLU A 8 -5.88 28.59 -37.56
C GLU A 8 -6.57 27.33 -37.00
N SER A 9 -7.47 26.69 -37.74
CA SER A 9 -8.19 25.50 -37.26
C SER A 9 -7.49 24.17 -37.54
N GLN A 10 -6.49 24.13 -38.42
CA GLN A 10 -5.77 22.89 -38.72
C GLN A 10 -4.81 22.54 -37.58
N GLY A 11 -5.08 21.42 -36.90
CA GLY A 11 -4.21 20.86 -35.86
C GLY A 11 -4.62 21.18 -34.42
N LEU A 12 -5.81 21.74 -34.18
CA LEU A 12 -6.35 21.83 -32.83
C LEU A 12 -6.94 20.48 -32.38
N PRO A 13 -6.79 20.09 -31.11
CA PRO A 13 -7.46 18.90 -30.58
C PRO A 13 -8.98 19.03 -30.68
N VAL A 14 -9.64 17.93 -31.04
CA VAL A 14 -11.08 17.91 -31.32
C VAL A 14 -11.85 17.32 -30.13
N VAL A 15 -12.86 18.06 -29.68
CA VAL A 15 -13.91 17.57 -28.78
C VAL A 15 -15.14 17.27 -29.64
N LEU A 16 -15.42 15.98 -29.84
CA LEU A 16 -16.49 15.53 -30.70
C LEU A 16 -17.79 15.31 -29.91
N LEU A 17 -18.83 16.05 -30.27
CA LEU A 17 -20.18 15.93 -29.76
C LEU A 17 -21.00 15.10 -30.74
N VAL A 18 -21.38 13.88 -30.38
CA VAL A 18 -22.10 12.96 -31.28
C VAL A 18 -23.48 12.66 -30.73
N GLY A 19 -24.54 12.98 -31.48
CA GLY A 19 -25.88 12.67 -31.00
C GLY A 19 -26.98 13.58 -31.53
N ASP A 20 -27.90 13.94 -30.64
CA ASP A 20 -28.97 14.89 -30.95
C ASP A 20 -28.41 16.29 -31.26
N VAL A 21 -28.60 16.75 -32.49
CA VAL A 21 -28.09 18.04 -32.98
C VAL A 21 -28.68 19.21 -32.19
N ALA A 22 -29.93 19.14 -31.73
CA ALA A 22 -30.55 20.24 -30.99
C ALA A 22 -29.96 20.34 -29.57
N ILE A 23 -29.68 19.22 -28.92
CA ILE A 23 -28.95 19.18 -27.64
C ILE A 23 -27.53 19.72 -27.83
N GLY A 24 -26.81 19.24 -28.84
CA GLY A 24 -25.45 19.67 -29.12
C GLY A 24 -25.32 21.16 -29.40
N GLN A 25 -26.27 21.74 -30.13
CA GLN A 25 -26.29 23.19 -30.39
C GLN A 25 -26.48 24.02 -29.10
N LYS A 26 -27.29 23.54 -28.15
CA LYS A 26 -27.44 24.20 -26.84
C LYS A 26 -26.13 24.16 -26.05
N LEU A 27 -25.46 23.01 -26.01
CA LEU A 27 -24.18 22.83 -25.34
C LEU A 27 -23.07 23.68 -25.97
N LEU A 28 -22.94 23.66 -27.30
CA LEU A 28 -21.97 24.50 -28.02
C LEU A 28 -22.12 25.98 -27.69
N LYS A 29 -23.36 26.46 -27.60
CA LYS A 29 -23.64 27.85 -27.20
C LYS A 29 -23.17 28.13 -25.77
N ALA A 30 -23.46 27.22 -24.83
CA ALA A 30 -23.12 27.39 -23.41
C ALA A 30 -21.61 27.25 -23.14
N LEU A 31 -20.86 26.51 -23.96
CA LEU A 31 -19.39 26.43 -23.90
C LEU A 31 -18.67 27.73 -24.32
N GLY A 32 -19.40 28.84 -24.44
CA GLY A 32 -18.85 30.17 -24.67
C GLY A 32 -18.44 30.44 -26.12
N VAL A 33 -19.00 29.68 -27.06
CA VAL A 33 -18.66 29.81 -28.48
C VAL A 33 -19.47 30.97 -29.09
N PRO A 34 -18.81 32.06 -29.54
CA PRO A 34 -19.52 33.17 -30.16
C PRO A 34 -20.24 32.68 -31.41
N SER A 35 -21.55 32.93 -31.50
CA SER A 35 -22.46 32.45 -32.55
C SER A 35 -22.16 33.02 -33.96
N SER A 36 -21.00 33.63 -34.16
CA SER A 36 -20.63 34.40 -35.33
C SER A 36 -19.78 33.63 -36.37
N THR A 37 -19.50 32.35 -36.15
CA THR A 37 -18.76 31.52 -37.12
C THR A 37 -19.71 30.80 -38.09
N GLU A 38 -19.35 30.81 -39.37
CA GLU A 38 -20.18 30.42 -40.53
C GLU A 38 -20.61 28.93 -40.60
N SER A 39 -20.20 28.08 -39.65
CA SER A 39 -20.64 26.69 -39.53
C SER A 39 -21.37 26.48 -38.21
N LYS A 40 -22.64 26.03 -38.27
CA LYS A 40 -23.45 25.72 -37.07
C LYS A 40 -22.95 24.52 -36.27
N ASP A 41 -22.04 23.74 -36.86
CA ASP A 41 -21.63 22.43 -36.36
C ASP A 41 -20.17 22.42 -35.89
N THR A 42 -19.50 23.57 -35.86
CA THR A 42 -18.09 23.66 -35.46
C THR A 42 -17.81 24.96 -34.71
N ALA A 43 -17.01 24.84 -33.67
CA ALA A 43 -16.79 25.88 -32.69
C ALA A 43 -15.35 25.84 -32.16
N LEU A 44 -14.78 27.00 -31.86
CA LEU A 44 -13.49 27.09 -31.17
C LEU A 44 -13.73 27.52 -29.73
N GLY A 45 -13.04 26.89 -28.78
CA GLY A 45 -13.04 27.33 -27.40
C GLY A 45 -11.72 27.07 -26.68
N VAL A 46 -11.72 27.37 -25.39
CA VAL A 46 -10.51 27.25 -24.55
C VAL A 46 -10.86 26.51 -23.28
N ILE A 47 -10.27 25.33 -23.11
CA ILE A 47 -10.33 24.57 -21.86
C ILE A 47 -9.21 25.11 -20.97
N LYS A 48 -9.53 25.40 -19.70
CA LYS A 48 -8.57 25.95 -18.73
C LYS A 48 -8.67 25.17 -17.44
N ASN A 49 -7.55 24.67 -16.95
CA ASN A 49 -7.43 24.20 -15.57
C ASN A 49 -6.57 25.17 -14.76
N LYS A 50 -6.23 24.80 -13.52
CA LYS A 50 -5.44 25.65 -12.61
C LYS A 50 -4.07 26.06 -13.19
N TYR A 51 -3.49 25.25 -14.07
CA TYR A 51 -2.10 25.39 -14.51
C TYR A 51 -1.97 25.71 -16.01
N TYR A 52 -2.89 25.22 -16.84
CA TYR A 52 -2.78 25.23 -18.29
C TYR A 52 -4.08 25.65 -18.96
N SER A 53 -3.94 26.14 -20.18
CA SER A 53 -5.03 26.39 -21.11
C SER A 53 -4.75 25.71 -22.45
N ALA A 54 -5.75 25.07 -23.03
CA ALA A 54 -5.70 24.47 -24.36
C ALA A 54 -6.77 25.09 -25.26
N ARG A 55 -6.39 25.45 -26.50
CA ARG A 55 -7.37 25.80 -27.54
C ARG A 55 -7.89 24.49 -28.12
N VAL A 56 -9.20 24.32 -28.17
CA VAL A 56 -9.84 23.11 -28.69
C VAL A 56 -10.87 23.47 -29.76
N GLN A 57 -11.16 22.50 -30.64
CA GLN A 57 -12.22 22.58 -31.62
C GLN A 57 -13.37 21.67 -31.18
N TYR A 58 -14.52 22.25 -30.82
CA TYR A 58 -15.74 21.50 -30.60
C TYR A 58 -16.42 21.24 -31.95
N ARG A 59 -16.76 19.99 -32.21
CA ARG A 59 -17.42 19.59 -33.46
C ARG A 59 -18.68 18.80 -33.14
N LEU A 60 -19.81 19.23 -33.68
CA LEU A 60 -21.10 18.58 -33.51
C LEU A 60 -21.41 17.74 -34.75
N VAL A 61 -21.69 16.46 -34.53
CA VAL A 61 -22.04 15.51 -35.60
C VAL A 61 -23.30 14.76 -35.19
N ALA A 62 -24.27 14.68 -36.11
CA ALA A 62 -25.44 13.85 -35.90
C ALA A 62 -25.03 12.37 -35.84
N THR A 63 -25.68 11.54 -35.01
CA THR A 63 -25.38 10.09 -34.91
C THR A 63 -25.27 9.40 -36.26
N SER A 64 -26.16 9.73 -37.21
CA SER A 64 -26.17 9.15 -38.56
C SER A 64 -25.05 9.62 -39.49
N ALA A 65 -24.32 10.66 -39.10
CA ALA A 65 -23.28 11.29 -39.90
C ALA A 65 -21.87 11.07 -39.32
N ALA A 66 -21.76 10.50 -38.12
CA ALA A 66 -20.48 10.21 -37.49
C ALA A 66 -19.72 9.12 -38.25
N THR A 67 -18.44 9.36 -38.55
CA THR A 67 -17.56 8.37 -39.18
C THR A 67 -16.65 7.71 -38.13
N ALA A 68 -16.19 6.48 -38.40
CA ALA A 68 -15.25 5.80 -37.51
C ALA A 68 -13.96 6.60 -37.30
N GLU A 69 -13.45 7.24 -38.37
CA GLU A 69 -12.25 8.09 -38.31
C GLU A 69 -12.43 9.28 -37.34
N GLU A 70 -13.61 9.92 -37.32
CA GLU A 70 -13.90 11.01 -36.39
C GLU A 70 -13.95 10.53 -34.94
N LEU A 71 -14.53 9.35 -34.70
CA LEU A 71 -14.63 8.74 -33.38
C LEU A 71 -13.26 8.30 -32.83
N GLU A 72 -12.38 7.82 -33.71
CA GLU A 72 -11.04 7.35 -33.37
C GLU A 72 -10.06 8.49 -33.11
N THR A 73 -10.16 9.59 -33.87
CA THR A 73 -9.20 10.71 -33.81
C THR A 73 -9.55 11.82 -32.83
N ALA A 74 -10.72 11.76 -32.19
CA ALA A 74 -11.14 12.75 -31.21
C ALA A 74 -10.43 12.56 -29.85
N GLU A 75 -9.89 13.65 -29.29
CA GLU A 75 -9.26 13.67 -27.96
C GLU A 75 -10.29 13.57 -26.83
N ALA A 76 -11.52 14.00 -27.11
CA ALA A 76 -12.66 13.81 -26.24
C ALA A 76 -13.91 13.51 -27.05
N LEU A 77 -14.69 12.56 -26.55
CA LEU A 77 -15.93 12.10 -27.15
C LEU A 77 -17.07 12.28 -26.15
N VAL A 78 -18.09 13.03 -26.57
CA VAL A 78 -19.28 13.32 -25.77
C VAL A 78 -20.51 12.85 -26.55
N LEU A 79 -21.08 11.74 -26.13
CA LEU A 79 -22.31 11.20 -26.71
C LEU A 79 -23.51 11.95 -26.13
N LEU A 80 -24.41 12.41 -27.00
CA LEU A 80 -25.58 13.21 -26.63
C LEU A 80 -26.84 12.42 -26.93
N TRP A 81 -27.55 12.01 -25.89
CA TRP A 81 -28.75 11.19 -26.02
C TRP A 81 -29.96 11.87 -25.39
N ASP A 82 -31.00 12.12 -26.19
CA ASP A 82 -32.33 12.50 -25.69
C ASP A 82 -33.08 11.24 -25.23
N ARG A 83 -33.35 11.10 -23.92
CA ARG A 83 -34.02 9.92 -23.35
C ARG A 83 -35.41 9.66 -23.92
N GLN A 84 -36.06 10.68 -24.48
CA GLN A 84 -37.37 10.54 -25.11
C GLN A 84 -37.30 9.90 -26.50
N LYS A 85 -36.10 9.70 -27.06
CA LYS A 85 -35.87 9.18 -28.40
C LYS A 85 -35.13 7.86 -28.36
N GLU A 86 -35.39 7.01 -29.36
CA GLU A 86 -34.66 5.77 -29.65
C GLU A 86 -33.24 6.04 -30.22
N GLN A 87 -32.55 7.03 -29.67
CA GLN A 87 -31.20 7.45 -30.08
C GLN A 87 -30.11 6.61 -29.42
N LEU A 88 -30.34 6.06 -28.23
CA LEU A 88 -29.34 5.21 -27.55
C LEU A 88 -28.93 4.03 -28.42
N LYS A 89 -29.87 3.30 -29.02
CA LYS A 89 -29.56 2.18 -29.91
C LYS A 89 -28.73 2.59 -31.12
N GLN A 90 -28.94 3.81 -31.62
CA GLN A 90 -28.17 4.34 -32.75
C GLN A 90 -26.74 4.70 -32.32
N LEU A 91 -26.57 5.26 -31.12
CA LEU A 91 -25.25 5.52 -30.53
C LEU A 91 -24.51 4.22 -30.23
N GLN A 92 -25.20 3.23 -29.65
CA GLN A 92 -24.66 1.90 -29.39
C GLN A 92 -24.17 1.22 -30.68
N ALA A 93 -24.88 1.41 -31.80
CA ALA A 93 -24.46 0.86 -33.09
C ALA A 93 -23.17 1.49 -33.66
N LEU A 94 -22.72 2.64 -33.14
CA LEU A 94 -21.42 3.23 -33.50
C LEU A 94 -20.24 2.53 -32.81
N PHE A 95 -20.48 1.77 -31.73
CA PHE A 95 -19.46 1.11 -30.91
C PHE A 95 -19.78 -0.40 -30.77
N PRO A 96 -19.44 -1.22 -31.78
CA PRO A 96 -19.61 -2.67 -31.66
C PRO A 96 -18.65 -3.23 -30.59
N ALA A 97 -19.12 -4.25 -29.86
CA ALA A 97 -18.54 -4.79 -28.60
C ALA A 97 -17.06 -5.26 -28.63
N GLU A 98 -16.37 -5.17 -29.77
CA GLU A 98 -15.00 -5.67 -29.97
C GLU A 98 -13.97 -4.55 -30.29
N THR A 99 -14.34 -3.27 -30.24
CA THR A 99 -13.56 -2.23 -30.98
C THR A 99 -12.95 -1.09 -30.18
N LEU A 100 -13.08 -1.05 -28.86
CA LEU A 100 -12.29 -0.11 -28.07
C LEU A 100 -11.18 -0.89 -27.38
N ASP A 101 -10.08 -1.04 -28.11
CA ASP A 101 -8.74 -1.19 -27.51
C ASP A 101 -8.61 -0.10 -26.43
N ASP A 102 -7.92 -0.37 -25.32
CA ASP A 102 -7.63 0.56 -24.21
C ASP A 102 -6.70 1.71 -24.70
N GLY A 103 -7.16 2.42 -25.72
CA GLY A 103 -6.47 3.48 -26.41
C GLY A 103 -6.20 4.63 -25.46
N PRO A 104 -5.24 5.50 -25.85
CA PRO A 104 -4.65 6.52 -24.99
C PRO A 104 -5.70 7.39 -24.28
N ASP A 105 -5.42 7.73 -23.01
CA ASP A 105 -6.10 8.63 -22.04
C ASP A 105 -7.13 9.66 -22.58
N ARG A 106 -8.19 9.27 -23.30
CA ARG A 106 -9.19 10.20 -23.86
C ARG A 106 -10.40 10.38 -22.94
N VAL A 107 -11.07 11.53 -23.04
CA VAL A 107 -12.30 11.80 -22.25
C VAL A 107 -13.50 11.18 -22.96
N GLN A 108 -14.20 10.24 -22.32
CA GLN A 108 -15.39 9.58 -22.86
C GLN A 108 -16.59 9.80 -21.95
N ILE A 109 -17.58 10.55 -22.42
CA ILE A 109 -18.77 10.91 -21.64
C ILE A 109 -20.03 10.57 -22.44
N CYS A 110 -20.99 9.92 -21.79
CA CYS A 110 -22.33 9.71 -22.33
C CYS A 110 -23.34 10.57 -21.56
N LEU A 111 -23.83 11.62 -22.20
CA LEU A 111 -24.75 12.59 -21.61
C LEU A 111 -26.19 12.30 -22.03
N ALA A 112 -26.97 11.76 -21.10
CA ALA A 112 -28.40 11.59 -21.22
C ALA A 112 -29.12 12.88 -20.80
N VAL A 113 -30.04 13.34 -21.66
CA VAL A 113 -30.87 14.52 -21.41
C VAL A 113 -32.31 14.09 -21.16
N ASP A 114 -32.91 14.67 -20.11
CA ASP A 114 -34.33 14.61 -19.71
C ASP A 114 -34.71 13.64 -18.55
N ALA A 115 -35.78 13.97 -17.81
CA ALA A 115 -36.06 13.50 -16.44
C ALA A 115 -37.13 12.37 -16.35
N GLY A 116 -37.00 11.32 -17.17
CA GLY A 116 -37.90 10.16 -17.11
C GLY A 116 -37.32 8.97 -16.34
N GLU A 117 -38.07 8.38 -15.41
CA GLU A 117 -37.71 7.10 -14.77
C GLU A 117 -37.92 5.94 -15.76
N GLY A 118 -36.89 5.13 -16.06
CA GLY A 118 -37.12 3.80 -16.66
C GLY A 118 -36.10 3.23 -17.66
N VAL A 119 -35.07 3.96 -18.11
CA VAL A 119 -34.07 3.45 -19.10
C VAL A 119 -32.62 3.66 -18.64
N GLU A 120 -32.39 3.88 -17.35
CA GLU A 120 -31.08 4.29 -16.85
C GLU A 120 -30.09 3.14 -16.69
N ASP A 121 -30.52 2.02 -16.16
CA ASP A 121 -29.62 0.94 -15.75
C ASP A 121 -28.91 0.30 -16.95
N ALA A 122 -29.66 -0.04 -18.01
CA ALA A 122 -29.08 -0.64 -19.23
C ALA A 122 -28.14 0.32 -19.98
N ALA A 123 -28.43 1.63 -19.96
CA ALA A 123 -27.55 2.62 -20.58
C ALA A 123 -26.27 2.81 -19.76
N ARG A 124 -26.39 2.81 -18.43
CA ARG A 124 -25.27 2.93 -17.49
C ARG A 124 -24.36 1.70 -17.56
N GLU A 125 -24.92 0.51 -17.58
CA GLU A 125 -24.21 -0.76 -17.78
C GLU A 125 -23.44 -0.74 -19.10
N TRP A 126 -24.09 -0.37 -20.21
CA TRP A 126 -23.42 -0.23 -21.49
C TRP A 126 -22.31 0.84 -21.47
N CYS A 127 -22.50 1.97 -20.78
CA CYS A 127 -21.45 2.98 -20.66
C CYS A 127 -20.23 2.43 -19.92
N ILE A 128 -20.44 1.66 -18.84
CA ILE A 128 -19.36 1.00 -18.10
C ILE A 128 -18.61 0.03 -19.02
N ASP A 129 -19.33 -0.81 -19.76
CA ASP A 129 -18.75 -1.80 -20.68
C ASP A 129 -17.95 -1.16 -21.83
N GLN A 130 -18.25 0.09 -22.18
CA GLN A 130 -17.59 0.84 -23.26
C GLN A 130 -16.63 1.94 -22.75
N GLY A 131 -16.38 2.01 -21.44
CA GLY A 131 -15.48 2.99 -20.83
C GLY A 131 -15.98 4.45 -20.85
N PHE A 132 -17.29 4.69 -20.94
CA PHE A 132 -17.90 6.02 -20.86
C PHE A 132 -18.34 6.35 -19.44
N GLU A 133 -18.09 7.59 -19.02
CA GLU A 133 -18.74 8.16 -17.84
C GLU A 133 -20.20 8.52 -18.18
N TYR A 134 -21.15 7.88 -17.51
CA TYR A 134 -22.58 8.17 -17.68
C TYR A 134 -22.98 9.42 -16.87
N LEU A 135 -23.52 10.42 -17.55
CA LEU A 135 -24.06 11.63 -16.94
C LEU A 135 -25.53 11.82 -17.34
N SER A 136 -26.38 12.14 -16.38
CA SER A 136 -27.78 12.47 -16.61
C SER A 136 -28.02 13.92 -16.20
N CYS A 137 -28.52 14.76 -17.10
CA CYS A 137 -28.83 16.15 -16.77
C CYS A 137 -30.07 16.67 -17.53
N THR A 138 -30.67 17.76 -17.07
CA THR A 138 -31.86 18.31 -17.74
C THR A 138 -31.52 19.24 -18.90
N LEU A 139 -30.29 19.76 -18.93
CA LEU A 139 -29.90 20.91 -19.75
C LEU A 139 -30.94 22.03 -19.69
N SER A 140 -31.42 22.29 -18.47
CA SER A 140 -32.30 23.41 -18.19
C SER A 140 -31.60 24.74 -18.51
N GLY A 141 -32.36 25.83 -18.59
CA GLY A 141 -31.76 27.16 -18.73
C GLY A 141 -30.72 27.43 -17.64
N THR A 142 -31.00 27.00 -16.40
CA THR A 142 -30.07 27.08 -15.26
C THR A 142 -28.79 26.28 -15.50
N ASP A 143 -28.88 25.04 -15.99
CA ASP A 143 -27.71 24.20 -16.27
C ASP A 143 -26.78 24.89 -17.29
N LEU A 144 -27.37 25.39 -18.39
CA LEU A 144 -26.63 26.07 -19.45
C LEU A 144 -26.02 27.40 -18.97
N GLU A 145 -26.73 28.16 -18.14
CA GLU A 145 -26.20 29.38 -17.52
C GLU A 145 -25.04 29.09 -16.56
N MET A 146 -25.12 28.02 -15.76
CA MET A 146 -24.02 27.59 -14.89
C MET A 146 -22.80 27.16 -15.70
N LEU A 147 -23.01 26.42 -16.78
CA LEU A 147 -21.94 26.01 -17.71
C LEU A 147 -21.26 27.21 -18.36
N GLU A 148 -22.05 28.18 -18.83
CA GLU A 148 -21.55 29.42 -19.41
C GLU A 148 -20.75 30.26 -18.40
N GLN A 149 -21.29 30.42 -17.18
CA GLN A 149 -20.58 31.08 -16.09
C GLN A 149 -19.27 30.38 -15.76
N ARG A 150 -19.26 29.04 -15.69
CA ARG A 150 -18.05 28.24 -15.45
C ARG A 150 -17.00 28.49 -16.52
N CYS A 151 -17.40 28.53 -17.80
CA CYS A 151 -16.48 28.81 -18.91
C CYS A 151 -15.88 30.23 -18.83
N GLN A 152 -16.65 31.21 -18.36
CA GLN A 152 -16.23 32.61 -18.22
C GLN A 152 -15.40 32.88 -16.94
N GLN A 153 -15.57 32.10 -15.89
CA GLN A 153 -14.85 32.29 -14.62
C GLN A 153 -13.33 32.10 -14.78
N PRO A 154 -12.49 32.92 -14.14
CA PRO A 154 -11.05 32.70 -14.09
C PRO A 154 -10.71 31.32 -13.52
N ALA A 155 -9.72 30.64 -14.11
CA ALA A 155 -9.33 29.29 -13.69
C ALA A 155 -8.90 29.21 -12.21
N ALA A 156 -8.29 30.28 -11.69
CA ALA A 156 -7.85 30.36 -10.29
C ALA A 156 -9.00 30.44 -9.27
N SER A 157 -10.20 30.89 -9.68
CA SER A 157 -11.38 31.00 -8.81
C SER A 157 -12.30 29.79 -8.85
N ARG A 158 -12.03 28.85 -9.76
CA ARG A 158 -12.81 27.63 -9.92
C ARG A 158 -12.52 26.70 -8.74
N ARG A 159 -13.55 26.32 -7.98
CA ARG A 159 -13.45 25.15 -7.09
C ARG A 159 -13.32 23.92 -7.98
N THR A 160 -12.27 23.13 -7.77
CA THR A 160 -11.88 21.97 -8.59
C THR A 160 -11.96 20.71 -7.74
N GLY A 161 -13.14 20.45 -7.17
CA GLY A 161 -13.38 19.21 -6.46
C GLY A 161 -14.15 18.26 -7.36
N LEU A 162 -13.50 17.19 -7.83
CA LEU A 162 -14.15 16.01 -8.45
C LEU A 162 -15.21 15.36 -7.53
N LEU A 163 -15.32 15.84 -6.29
CA LEU A 163 -16.12 15.34 -5.18
C LEU A 163 -17.07 16.42 -4.64
N ASP A 164 -17.36 17.47 -5.41
CA ASP A 164 -18.39 18.44 -5.02
C ASP A 164 -19.75 17.74 -5.19
N GLU A 165 -20.48 17.51 -4.09
CA GLU A 165 -21.78 16.83 -4.11
C GLU A 165 -22.79 17.58 -5.02
N ASP A 166 -22.60 18.88 -5.19
CA ASP A 166 -23.40 19.73 -6.08
C ASP A 166 -23.11 19.48 -7.59
N SER A 167 -22.00 18.78 -7.90
CA SER A 167 -21.58 18.47 -9.27
C SER A 167 -22.07 17.10 -9.76
N GLU A 168 -22.40 16.17 -8.85
CA GLU A 168 -22.85 14.82 -9.17
C GLU A 168 -24.17 14.88 -9.97
N ASN A 169 -24.14 14.50 -11.24
CA ASN A 169 -25.24 14.60 -12.22
C ASN A 169 -25.58 16.03 -12.71
N SER A 170 -24.64 16.97 -12.59
CA SER A 170 -24.76 18.29 -13.22
C SER A 170 -24.06 18.35 -14.58
N VAL A 171 -24.45 19.28 -15.44
CA VAL A 171 -23.71 19.57 -16.68
C VAL A 171 -22.30 20.11 -16.40
N LEU A 172 -22.01 20.58 -15.18
CA LEU A 172 -20.66 21.06 -14.82
C LEU A 172 -19.65 19.92 -14.80
N ARG A 173 -20.10 18.69 -14.53
CA ARG A 173 -19.27 17.49 -14.55
C ARG A 173 -18.62 17.25 -15.92
N LEU A 174 -19.31 17.60 -17.00
CA LEU A 174 -18.75 17.61 -18.36
C LEU A 174 -17.50 18.49 -18.46
N MET A 175 -17.56 19.70 -17.91
CA MET A 175 -16.40 20.60 -17.94
C MET A 175 -15.29 20.15 -17.02
N GLU A 176 -15.61 19.59 -15.86
CA GLU A 176 -14.59 19.04 -14.97
C GLU A 176 -13.80 17.92 -15.62
N ALA A 177 -14.49 16.97 -16.25
CA ALA A 177 -13.85 15.87 -16.98
C ALA A 177 -12.94 16.40 -18.11
N LEU A 178 -13.43 17.39 -18.88
CA LEU A 178 -12.62 18.06 -19.91
C LEU A 178 -11.42 18.83 -19.33
N GLU A 179 -11.57 19.50 -18.18
CA GLU A 179 -10.50 20.24 -17.50
C GLU A 179 -9.46 19.33 -16.83
N CYS A 180 -9.87 18.13 -16.40
CA CYS A 180 -9.02 17.12 -15.78
C CYS A 180 -8.14 16.36 -16.77
N HIS A 181 -8.49 16.35 -18.06
CA HIS A 181 -7.63 15.77 -19.09
C HIS A 181 -6.31 16.55 -19.18
N SER A 182 -5.21 15.90 -18.81
CA SER A 182 -3.91 16.51 -18.54
C SER A 182 -3.03 16.66 -19.79
N SER A 183 -3.43 16.07 -20.90
CA SER A 183 -2.60 15.85 -22.09
C SER A 183 -3.13 16.53 -23.35
N TRP A 184 -3.97 17.57 -23.25
CA TRP A 184 -4.47 18.28 -24.42
C TRP A 184 -3.33 18.75 -25.34
N PRO A 185 -3.29 18.31 -26.62
CA PRO A 185 -2.30 18.78 -27.57
C PRO A 185 -2.27 20.31 -27.68
N GLY A 186 -1.08 20.90 -27.51
CA GLY A 186 -0.90 22.35 -27.59
C GLY A 186 -1.27 23.13 -26.33
N MET A 187 -1.33 22.47 -25.16
CA MET A 187 -1.46 23.15 -23.86
C MET A 187 -0.38 24.22 -23.64
N GLN A 188 -0.81 25.38 -23.13
CA GLN A 188 0.05 26.48 -22.74
C GLN A 188 -0.13 26.78 -21.26
N PRO A 189 0.96 27.02 -20.50
CA PRO A 189 0.85 27.41 -19.11
C PRO A 189 0.12 28.76 -18.98
N ILE A 190 -0.81 28.85 -18.05
CA ILE A 190 -1.49 30.12 -17.75
C ILE A 190 -0.49 30.99 -17.00
N ALA A 191 -0.12 32.14 -17.57
CA ALA A 191 0.73 33.10 -16.88
C ALA A 191 0.09 33.45 -15.54
N SER A 192 0.77 33.17 -14.43
CA SER A 192 0.28 33.49 -13.10
C SER A 192 0.10 35.01 -13.01
N SER A 193 -1.14 35.47 -13.14
CA SER A 193 -1.51 36.87 -12.95
C SER A 193 -1.44 37.19 -11.45
N ALA A 194 -0.24 37.19 -10.89
CA ALA A 194 0.08 37.92 -9.67
C ALA A 194 0.21 39.40 -10.04
N GLU A 195 -0.87 39.99 -10.54
CA GLU A 195 -0.98 41.43 -10.64
C GLU A 195 -1.12 41.93 -9.19
N LYS A 196 0.00 42.40 -8.64
CA LYS A 196 0.05 43.06 -7.33
C LYS A 196 -1.06 44.11 -7.30
N PRO A 197 -1.98 44.10 -6.32
CA PRO A 197 -2.83 45.27 -6.12
C PRO A 197 -1.92 46.49 -5.88
N PRO A 198 -2.24 47.66 -6.43
CA PRO A 198 -1.38 48.84 -6.34
C PRO A 198 -1.17 49.18 -4.87
N ALA A 199 0.08 49.08 -4.42
CA ALA A 199 0.45 49.36 -3.05
C ALA A 199 0.21 50.84 -2.73
N GLU A 200 -0.67 51.10 -1.76
CA GLU A 200 -0.75 52.40 -1.10
C GLU A 200 0.61 52.77 -0.53
N SER A 201 1.00 54.01 -0.81
CA SER A 201 2.28 54.62 -0.48
C SER A 201 2.57 54.60 1.02
N GLN A 202 3.63 53.91 1.41
CA GLN A 202 4.36 54.20 2.65
C GLN A 202 5.80 54.56 2.33
N GLN A 203 6.23 55.68 2.93
CA GLN A 203 7.49 56.38 2.76
C GLN A 203 8.70 55.59 3.30
N PRO A 204 9.92 55.95 2.86
CA PRO A 204 11.11 55.12 3.01
C PRO A 204 11.82 55.36 4.34
N MET A 205 12.38 54.30 4.92
CA MET A 205 13.43 54.42 5.93
C MET A 205 14.66 53.59 5.52
N ALA A 206 15.72 54.36 5.26
CA ALA A 206 17.14 54.12 5.51
C ALA A 206 17.82 52.85 4.95
N GLU A 207 18.65 53.13 3.93
CA GLU A 207 19.90 52.45 3.62
C GLU A 207 20.84 52.39 4.84
N GLU A 208 21.51 51.26 5.06
CA GLU A 208 22.98 51.19 5.08
C GLU A 208 23.51 49.74 5.15
N ASP A 209 24.48 49.48 4.27
CA ASP A 209 25.58 48.52 4.30
C ASP A 209 25.33 46.99 4.26
N ALA A 210 26.22 46.17 3.70
CA ALA A 210 27.09 46.19 2.52
C ALA A 210 27.89 44.87 2.57
N LYS A 211 27.90 44.13 1.45
CA LYS A 211 29.02 43.32 0.92
C LYS A 211 29.63 42.20 1.78
N ARG A 212 29.28 40.95 1.40
CA ARG A 212 30.12 39.71 1.34
C ARG A 212 29.14 38.55 1.09
N ASN A 213 29.17 37.68 0.09
CA ASN A 213 30.17 37.10 -0.81
C ASN A 213 29.42 36.80 -2.14
N GLY A 214 29.95 36.89 -3.35
CA GLY A 214 31.24 36.37 -3.80
C GLY A 214 31.12 34.92 -4.30
N TYR A 215 30.28 34.65 -5.31
CA TYR A 215 30.38 33.41 -6.11
C TYR A 215 30.61 33.74 -7.57
N THR A 216 31.83 33.43 -8.00
CA THR A 216 32.33 33.40 -9.37
C THR A 216 31.62 32.31 -10.17
N ALA A 217 31.13 32.69 -11.34
CA ALA A 217 30.74 31.79 -12.41
C ALA A 217 31.94 30.90 -12.79
N LEU A 218 31.70 29.60 -12.91
CA LEU A 218 32.67 28.63 -13.42
C LEU A 218 32.30 28.22 -14.84
N ALA A 219 33.36 28.05 -15.62
CA ALA A 219 33.44 28.13 -17.07
C ALA A 219 32.89 26.92 -17.82
N ASP A 220 32.57 27.19 -19.08
CA ASP A 220 32.24 26.26 -20.16
C ASP A 220 33.11 24.99 -20.13
N ALA A 221 32.45 23.84 -20.01
CA ALA A 221 33.05 22.53 -20.20
C ALA A 221 32.94 22.12 -21.67
N THR A 222 34.11 21.82 -22.22
CA THR A 222 34.41 21.40 -23.59
C THR A 222 33.71 20.11 -24.04
N GLU A 223 33.32 20.11 -25.32
CA GLU A 223 32.75 19.00 -26.09
C GLU A 223 33.56 17.69 -25.99
N ALA A 224 32.86 16.58 -25.76
CA ALA A 224 33.37 15.21 -25.91
C ALA A 224 32.98 14.62 -27.28
N PRO A 225 33.72 13.61 -27.79
CA PRO A 225 33.78 13.30 -29.22
C PRO A 225 32.59 12.47 -29.72
N LYS A 226 32.16 12.79 -30.95
CA LYS A 226 31.17 12.04 -31.73
C LYS A 226 31.67 10.64 -32.12
N GLY A 227 31.13 9.59 -31.50
CA GLY A 227 31.19 8.21 -31.98
C GLY A 227 30.03 7.91 -32.94
N LYS A 228 30.33 7.26 -34.07
CA LYS A 228 29.34 6.83 -35.09
C LYS A 228 28.48 5.66 -34.58
N PRO A 229 27.21 5.55 -35.01
CA PRO A 229 26.35 4.40 -34.71
C PRO A 229 26.69 3.22 -35.62
N ALA A 230 26.67 2.01 -35.06
CA ALA A 230 26.69 0.77 -35.82
C ALA A 230 25.24 0.30 -36.06
N ASP A 231 24.91 0.11 -37.33
CA ASP A 231 23.70 -0.54 -37.82
C ASP A 231 23.68 -2.03 -37.44
N SER A 232 22.56 -2.51 -36.91
CA SER A 232 21.98 -3.81 -37.30
C SER A 232 20.54 -3.92 -36.82
N LYS A 233 19.61 -3.88 -37.78
CA LYS A 233 18.21 -4.28 -37.62
C LYS A 233 18.11 -5.79 -37.84
N GLU A 234 17.42 -6.49 -36.95
CA GLU A 234 16.63 -7.67 -37.32
C GLU A 234 15.27 -7.59 -36.61
N PRO A 235 14.15 -7.73 -37.34
CA PRO A 235 12.82 -7.77 -36.74
C PRO A 235 12.49 -9.21 -36.32
N VAL A 236 12.28 -9.43 -35.02
CA VAL A 236 11.68 -10.68 -34.52
C VAL A 236 10.18 -10.62 -34.77
N GLN A 237 9.68 -11.62 -35.52
CA GLN A 237 8.25 -11.85 -35.74
C GLN A 237 7.66 -12.49 -34.49
N ILE A 238 6.64 -11.86 -33.89
CA ILE A 238 5.83 -12.44 -32.82
C ILE A 238 4.63 -13.11 -33.48
N GLU A 239 4.60 -14.45 -33.47
CA GLU A 239 3.42 -15.24 -33.80
C GLU A 239 2.38 -15.13 -32.68
N LYS A 240 1.13 -14.85 -33.07
CA LYS A 240 -0.04 -14.88 -32.20
C LYS A 240 -0.30 -16.32 -31.75
N VAL A 241 -0.27 -16.57 -30.44
CA VAL A 241 -0.90 -17.73 -29.82
C VAL A 241 -2.07 -17.21 -28.98
N HIS A 242 -3.25 -17.20 -29.59
CA HIS A 242 -4.54 -17.18 -28.91
C HIS A 242 -5.14 -18.58 -29.06
N ASP A 243 -5.96 -18.96 -28.07
CA ASP A 243 -6.73 -20.20 -27.94
C ASP A 243 -6.09 -21.28 -27.05
N ARG A 244 -6.29 -21.15 -25.73
CA ARG A 244 -6.67 -22.23 -24.79
C ARG A 244 -6.80 -21.70 -23.36
N ILE A 245 -7.97 -21.16 -23.03
CA ILE A 245 -8.49 -21.08 -21.66
C ILE A 245 -9.90 -21.69 -21.71
N GLN A 246 -10.10 -22.83 -21.05
CA GLN A 246 -11.38 -23.54 -20.96
C GLN A 246 -12.02 -23.28 -19.58
N ASP A 247 -13.17 -22.61 -19.60
CA ASP A 247 -14.47 -22.88 -18.96
C ASP A 247 -14.65 -23.28 -17.48
N ASP A 248 -13.63 -23.59 -16.67
CA ASP A 248 -13.88 -24.09 -15.30
C ASP A 248 -14.11 -22.96 -14.26
N ASP A 249 -13.56 -21.75 -14.45
CA ASP A 249 -13.62 -20.66 -13.47
C ASP A 249 -14.98 -19.93 -13.38
N PHE A 250 -15.83 -20.04 -14.41
CA PHE A 250 -17.16 -19.41 -14.40
C PHE A 250 -18.19 -20.24 -13.62
N ALA A 251 -17.96 -21.53 -13.43
CA ALA A 251 -18.91 -22.42 -12.75
C ALA A 251 -19.00 -22.14 -11.23
N GLU A 252 -17.91 -21.72 -10.59
CA GLU A 252 -17.88 -21.47 -9.14
C GLU A 252 -18.53 -20.14 -8.74
N ALA A 253 -18.35 -19.09 -9.55
CA ALA A 253 -19.01 -17.80 -9.33
C ALA A 253 -20.55 -17.92 -9.42
N ASP A 254 -21.03 -18.74 -10.37
CA ASP A 254 -22.46 -19.04 -10.57
C ASP A 254 -23.08 -19.79 -9.38
N GLU A 255 -22.33 -20.65 -8.68
CA GLU A 255 -22.83 -21.35 -7.48
C GLU A 255 -23.04 -20.40 -6.30
N PHE A 256 -22.15 -19.42 -6.09
CA PHE A 256 -22.31 -18.45 -5.01
C PHE A 256 -23.47 -17.47 -5.25
N GLU A 257 -23.70 -17.08 -6.50
CA GLU A 257 -24.87 -16.24 -6.83
C GLU A 257 -26.18 -17.01 -6.58
N LYS A 258 -26.19 -18.32 -6.86
CA LYS A 258 -27.32 -19.21 -6.57
C LYS A 258 -27.59 -19.30 -5.07
N PHE A 259 -26.56 -19.41 -4.22
CA PHE A 259 -26.73 -19.39 -2.76
C PHE A 259 -27.24 -18.04 -2.25
N ALA A 260 -26.79 -16.92 -2.81
CA ALA A 260 -27.26 -15.59 -2.46
C ALA A 260 -28.75 -15.38 -2.82
N ARG A 261 -29.17 -15.86 -3.99
CA ARG A 261 -30.58 -15.83 -4.43
C ARG A 261 -31.46 -16.69 -3.52
N GLU A 262 -31.00 -17.88 -3.16
CA GLU A 262 -31.73 -18.78 -2.26
C GLU A 262 -31.82 -18.22 -0.82
N MET A 263 -30.78 -17.56 -0.32
CA MET A 263 -30.85 -16.82 0.97
C MET A 263 -31.94 -15.74 0.96
N LYS A 264 -32.11 -15.03 -0.16
CA LYS A 264 -33.16 -14.01 -0.32
C LYS A 264 -34.55 -14.65 -0.31
N GLU A 265 -34.75 -15.75 -1.04
CA GLU A 265 -36.00 -16.50 -1.06
C GLU A 265 -36.39 -17.01 0.34
N ILE A 266 -35.43 -17.56 1.09
CA ILE A 266 -35.65 -18.04 2.46
C ILE A 266 -36.08 -16.89 3.38
N ARG A 267 -35.49 -15.70 3.25
CA ARG A 267 -35.88 -14.52 4.05
C ARG A 267 -37.33 -14.10 3.79
N GLU A 268 -37.80 -14.25 2.56
CA GLU A 268 -39.16 -13.88 2.13
C GLU A 268 -40.22 -14.93 2.52
N MET A 269 -39.82 -16.11 3.05
CA MET A 269 -40.74 -17.15 3.51
C MET A 269 -41.53 -16.72 4.76
N ARG A 270 -42.86 -16.85 4.70
CA ARG A 270 -43.78 -16.50 5.79
C ARG A 270 -43.92 -17.58 6.86
N ASP A 271 -43.74 -18.85 6.48
CA ASP A 271 -43.79 -19.96 7.43
C ASP A 271 -42.45 -20.12 8.16
N HIS A 272 -42.49 -19.99 9.48
CA HIS A 272 -41.28 -19.94 10.29
C HIS A 272 -40.52 -21.27 10.30
N GLN A 273 -41.25 -22.40 10.32
CA GLN A 273 -40.65 -23.72 10.38
C GLN A 273 -39.98 -24.08 9.05
N SER A 274 -40.70 -23.91 7.93
CA SER A 274 -40.15 -24.13 6.59
C SER A 274 -38.96 -23.22 6.29
N ARG A 275 -38.98 -21.97 6.78
CA ARG A 275 -37.84 -21.05 6.66
C ARG A 275 -36.61 -21.56 7.41
N LYS A 276 -36.80 -22.07 8.63
CA LYS A 276 -35.72 -22.63 9.46
C LYS A 276 -35.12 -23.89 8.81
N ASP A 277 -35.97 -24.80 8.35
CA ASP A 277 -35.54 -26.05 7.73
C ASP A 277 -34.77 -25.80 6.43
N ARG A 278 -35.24 -24.84 5.61
CA ARG A 278 -34.58 -24.47 4.35
C ARG A 278 -33.29 -23.67 4.56
N ALA A 279 -33.22 -22.85 5.61
CA ALA A 279 -31.98 -22.19 6.02
C ALA A 279 -30.92 -23.20 6.50
N CYS A 280 -31.34 -24.25 7.20
CA CYS A 280 -30.47 -25.33 7.66
C CYS A 280 -29.90 -26.12 6.47
N ASP A 281 -30.76 -26.51 5.53
CA ASP A 281 -30.34 -27.20 4.29
C ASP A 281 -29.36 -26.36 3.45
N LEU A 282 -29.64 -25.07 3.28
CA LEU A 282 -28.75 -24.15 2.58
C LEU A 282 -27.39 -24.03 3.27
N ALA A 283 -27.37 -23.97 4.61
CA ALA A 283 -26.13 -23.91 5.38
C ALA A 283 -25.29 -25.19 5.23
N LEU A 284 -25.92 -26.37 5.18
CA LEU A 284 -25.24 -27.64 4.94
C LEU A 284 -24.67 -27.73 3.52
N ARG A 285 -25.43 -27.29 2.50
CA ARG A 285 -24.94 -27.23 1.12
C ARG A 285 -23.79 -26.25 0.94
N LEU A 286 -23.87 -25.08 1.59
CA LEU A 286 -22.79 -24.10 1.60
C LEU A 286 -21.54 -24.63 2.33
N ALA A 287 -21.71 -25.35 3.44
CA ALA A 287 -20.59 -25.97 4.15
C ALA A 287 -19.91 -27.05 3.29
N ALA A 288 -20.71 -27.87 2.60
CA ALA A 288 -20.19 -28.88 1.67
C ALA A 288 -19.47 -28.26 0.46
N SER A 289 -20.01 -27.18 -0.15
CA SER A 289 -19.35 -26.48 -1.25
C SER A 289 -18.05 -25.78 -0.80
N LEU A 290 -17.93 -25.45 0.49
CA LEU A 290 -16.71 -24.92 1.11
C LEU A 290 -15.72 -26.02 1.55
N GLY A 291 -15.98 -27.30 1.23
CA GLY A 291 -15.10 -28.42 1.55
C GLY A 291 -15.07 -28.81 3.03
N VAL A 292 -16.14 -28.51 3.78
CA VAL A 292 -16.30 -28.95 5.17
C VAL A 292 -16.95 -30.34 5.18
N ASP A 293 -16.14 -31.40 5.06
CA ASP A 293 -16.62 -32.77 5.18
C ASP A 293 -17.00 -33.12 6.63
N SER A 294 -18.18 -33.71 6.84
CA SER A 294 -18.69 -34.14 8.17
C SER A 294 -17.98 -35.36 8.75
N ASP A 295 -17.09 -36.01 7.98
CA ASP A 295 -16.57 -37.34 8.28
C ASP A 295 -15.07 -37.32 8.60
N SER A 296 -14.63 -36.40 9.47
CA SER A 296 -13.31 -36.47 10.09
C SER A 296 -13.29 -37.46 11.26
N ASP A 297 -13.59 -38.73 10.96
CA ASP A 297 -13.31 -39.84 11.85
C ASP A 297 -11.83 -40.23 11.79
N CYS A 298 -11.29 -40.44 12.98
CA CYS A 298 -9.89 -40.63 13.28
C CYS A 298 -9.37 -41.98 12.75
N ASN A 299 -8.73 -42.00 11.58
CA ASN A 299 -7.96 -43.17 11.11
C ASN A 299 -6.54 -43.16 11.72
N LEU A 300 -6.44 -43.59 12.98
CA LEU A 300 -5.19 -44.08 13.57
C LEU A 300 -5.15 -45.60 13.41
N GLY A 301 -4.58 -46.08 12.30
CA GLY A 301 -4.44 -47.50 12.01
C GLY A 301 -3.32 -47.79 11.01
N GLY A 302 -2.08 -47.90 11.50
CA GLY A 302 -0.96 -48.32 10.68
C GLY A 302 0.34 -48.55 11.45
N SER A 303 0.56 -49.80 11.84
CA SER A 303 1.87 -50.45 12.06
C SER A 303 2.65 -50.22 13.36
N ILE A 304 2.37 -51.04 14.40
CA ILE A 304 3.40 -51.67 15.24
C ILE A 304 2.97 -53.11 15.59
N GLN A 305 3.68 -54.11 15.08
CA GLN A 305 3.67 -55.47 15.61
C GLN A 305 4.71 -55.58 16.73
N VAL A 306 4.32 -55.86 17.99
CA VAL A 306 5.07 -56.70 18.95
C VAL A 306 4.08 -57.36 19.94
N LEU A 307 4.43 -58.56 20.36
CA LEU A 307 3.71 -59.63 21.05
C LEU A 307 3.05 -59.31 22.42
N GLN A 308 1.84 -59.88 22.56
CA GLN A 308 1.12 -60.46 23.72
C GLN A 308 1.70 -60.37 25.16
N SER A 309 0.84 -60.00 26.12
CA SER A 309 0.25 -60.95 27.09
C SER A 309 -1.05 -60.41 27.69
N GLN A 310 -2.02 -61.29 27.98
CA GLN A 310 -3.41 -60.96 28.32
C GLN A 310 -3.64 -60.68 29.83
N GLU A 311 -2.59 -60.66 30.66
CA GLU A 311 -2.71 -60.50 32.12
C GLU A 311 -2.62 -59.05 32.63
N GLU A 312 -2.15 -58.09 31.83
CA GLU A 312 -2.02 -56.68 32.27
C GLU A 312 -3.31 -55.86 32.12
N LEU A 313 -4.25 -56.29 31.27
CA LEU A 313 -5.54 -55.61 31.06
C LEU A 313 -6.51 -55.76 32.25
N VAL A 314 -6.35 -56.78 33.09
CA VAL A 314 -7.20 -57.00 34.28
C VAL A 314 -6.74 -56.16 35.48
N ASN A 315 -5.48 -55.69 35.50
CA ASN A 315 -4.99 -54.83 36.58
C ASN A 315 -5.27 -53.33 36.35
N LEU A 316 -5.43 -52.87 35.10
CA LEU A 316 -5.81 -51.48 34.82
C LEU A 316 -7.26 -51.15 35.24
N ASP A 317 -8.16 -52.14 35.20
CA ASP A 317 -9.57 -51.94 35.53
C ASP A 317 -9.84 -51.88 37.05
N ARG A 318 -8.91 -52.44 37.86
CA ARG A 318 -8.90 -52.24 39.32
C ARG A 318 -8.33 -50.89 39.74
N GLN A 319 -7.40 -50.32 38.97
CA GLN A 319 -6.84 -49.00 39.26
C GLN A 319 -7.80 -47.85 38.90
N LYS A 320 -8.64 -48.02 37.87
CA LYS A 320 -9.69 -47.04 37.49
C LYS A 320 -10.80 -46.88 38.55
N ASN A 321 -11.09 -47.92 39.32
CA ASN A 321 -12.13 -47.87 40.35
C ASN A 321 -11.66 -47.24 41.67
N GLY A 322 -10.35 -47.12 41.91
CA GLY A 322 -9.79 -46.46 43.09
C GLY A 322 -9.59 -44.93 42.97
N LEU A 323 -9.69 -44.38 41.76
CA LEU A 323 -9.47 -42.94 41.49
C LEU A 323 -10.76 -42.11 41.43
N ARG A 324 -11.93 -42.73 41.64
CA ARG A 324 -13.23 -42.04 41.66
C ARG A 324 -13.54 -41.30 42.98
N GLU A 325 -12.72 -41.42 44.01
CA GLU A 325 -12.99 -40.81 45.33
C GLU A 325 -12.14 -39.57 45.67
N ALA A 326 -11.37 -38.98 44.74
CA ALA A 326 -10.38 -37.95 45.10
C ALA A 326 -10.34 -36.65 44.27
N ILE A 327 -11.40 -36.25 43.55
CA ILE A 327 -11.41 -34.93 42.86
C ILE A 327 -12.78 -34.24 42.93
N PRO A 328 -12.93 -33.07 43.61
CA PRO A 328 -14.19 -32.30 43.67
C PRO A 328 -14.63 -31.63 42.36
N ALA A 329 -13.88 -31.78 41.26
CA ALA A 329 -14.10 -31.07 40.00
C ALA A 329 -15.22 -31.68 39.13
N TYR A 330 -15.61 -32.94 39.37
CA TYR A 330 -16.66 -33.60 38.59
C TYR A 330 -18.08 -33.13 38.96
N PHE A 331 -18.27 -32.56 40.16
CA PHE A 331 -19.58 -32.06 40.60
C PHE A 331 -19.99 -30.75 39.92
N TYR A 332 -19.02 -29.99 39.38
CA TYR A 332 -19.31 -28.74 38.65
C TYR A 332 -19.70 -29.00 37.19
N TRP A 333 -19.21 -30.07 36.58
CA TRP A 333 -19.51 -30.39 35.18
C TRP A 333 -20.93 -30.96 35.01
N ASP A 334 -21.42 -31.74 35.97
CA ASP A 334 -22.77 -32.34 35.92
C ASP A 334 -23.88 -31.32 36.25
N GLN A 335 -23.56 -30.27 37.01
CA GLN A 335 -24.45 -29.12 37.20
C GLN A 335 -24.44 -28.14 36.02
N LEU A 336 -23.35 -28.09 35.24
CA LEU A 336 -23.29 -27.31 34.01
C LEU A 336 -23.99 -28.02 32.86
N SER A 337 -23.89 -29.34 32.71
CA SER A 337 -24.57 -30.09 31.64
C SER A 337 -26.10 -30.06 31.75
N THR A 338 -26.64 -29.96 32.98
CA THR A 338 -28.09 -29.82 33.22
C THR A 338 -28.60 -28.38 33.08
N PHE A 339 -27.72 -27.39 33.00
CA PHE A 339 -28.09 -25.99 32.79
C PHE A 339 -28.17 -25.60 31.32
N TRP A 340 -27.63 -26.44 30.43
CA TRP A 340 -27.61 -26.20 29.00
C TRP A 340 -28.63 -27.11 28.30
N ASP A 341 -29.91 -26.72 28.32
CA ASP A 341 -30.89 -27.25 27.37
C ASP A 341 -30.34 -27.04 25.95
N GLU A 342 -30.56 -27.97 25.01
CA GLU A 342 -30.11 -27.86 23.61
C GLU A 342 -30.41 -26.47 23.03
N THR A 343 -31.55 -25.88 23.39
CA THR A 343 -31.93 -24.51 22.98
C THR A 343 -30.96 -23.43 23.45
N SER A 344 -30.33 -23.57 24.61
CA SER A 344 -29.33 -22.65 25.14
C SER A 344 -27.97 -22.77 24.42
N VAL A 345 -27.58 -23.99 24.03
CA VAL A 345 -26.36 -24.21 23.23
C VAL A 345 -26.51 -23.53 21.86
N TRP A 346 -27.65 -23.72 21.21
CA TRP A 346 -27.94 -23.07 19.92
C TRP A 346 -28.05 -21.54 20.04
N PHE A 347 -28.60 -21.03 21.14
CA PHE A 347 -28.64 -19.59 21.42
C PHE A 347 -27.23 -19.02 21.55
N TRP A 348 -26.35 -19.65 22.34
CA TRP A 348 -24.97 -19.18 22.52
C TRP A 348 -24.14 -19.33 21.25
N LEU A 349 -24.33 -20.40 20.46
CA LEU A 349 -23.72 -20.54 19.14
C LEU A 349 -24.18 -19.42 18.20
N ALA A 350 -25.46 -19.07 18.19
CA ALA A 350 -25.98 -17.98 17.38
C ALA A 350 -25.45 -16.61 17.84
N VAL A 351 -25.29 -16.39 19.15
CA VAL A 351 -24.67 -15.17 19.70
C VAL A 351 -23.19 -15.09 19.31
N VAL A 352 -22.43 -16.17 19.46
CA VAL A 352 -21.01 -16.22 19.09
C VAL A 352 -20.84 -16.03 17.59
N ALA A 353 -21.64 -16.69 16.77
CA ALA A 353 -21.66 -16.51 15.31
C ALA A 353 -22.05 -15.08 14.92
N GLY A 354 -23.05 -14.49 15.58
CA GLY A 354 -23.46 -13.10 15.36
C GLY A 354 -22.36 -12.09 15.72
N VAL A 355 -21.66 -12.32 16.83
CA VAL A 355 -20.50 -11.50 17.23
C VAL A 355 -19.35 -11.68 16.23
N LEU A 356 -19.06 -12.90 15.78
CA LEU A 356 -18.05 -13.17 14.75
C LEU A 356 -18.39 -12.47 13.42
N VAL A 357 -19.64 -12.57 12.96
CA VAL A 357 -20.11 -11.90 11.74
C VAL A 357 -20.06 -10.38 11.89
N LEU A 358 -20.39 -9.83 13.07
CA LEU A 358 -20.27 -8.40 13.33
C LEU A 358 -18.80 -7.95 13.32
N LEU A 359 -17.91 -8.71 13.96
CA LEU A 359 -16.47 -8.42 14.00
C LEU A 359 -15.84 -8.55 12.61
N LEU A 360 -16.21 -9.57 11.84
CA LEU A 360 -15.81 -9.74 10.44
C LEU A 360 -16.40 -8.62 9.58
N GLY A 361 -17.66 -8.25 9.77
CA GLY A 361 -18.31 -7.13 9.09
C GLY A 361 -17.62 -5.81 9.38
N LEU A 362 -17.31 -5.50 10.63
CA LEU A 362 -16.56 -4.30 11.02
C LEU A 362 -15.11 -4.33 10.51
N SER A 363 -14.50 -5.50 10.47
CA SER A 363 -13.15 -5.69 9.92
C SER A 363 -13.14 -5.52 8.40
N ASN A 364 -14.13 -6.07 7.70
CA ASN A 364 -14.32 -5.96 6.25
C ASN A 364 -14.71 -4.54 5.86
N VAL A 365 -15.57 -3.86 6.62
CA VAL A 365 -15.86 -2.43 6.43
C VAL A 365 -14.59 -1.61 6.60
N ARG A 366 -13.77 -1.87 7.65
CA ARG A 366 -12.45 -1.23 7.82
C ARG A 366 -11.44 -1.55 6.73
N ALA A 367 -11.44 -2.76 6.19
CA ALA A 367 -10.54 -3.22 5.14
C ALA A 367 -10.95 -2.67 3.76
N ALA A 368 -12.25 -2.66 3.46
CA ALA A 368 -12.85 -2.15 2.23
C ALA A 368 -12.89 -0.62 2.16
N HIS A 369 -12.64 0.08 3.27
CA HIS A 369 -12.45 1.53 3.23
C HIS A 369 -11.16 1.91 2.50
N SER A 370 -11.30 2.77 1.49
CA SER A 370 -10.19 3.30 0.69
C SER A 370 -9.08 3.87 1.57
N GLN A 371 -7.82 3.83 1.09
CA GLN A 371 -6.68 4.40 1.84
C GLN A 371 -6.95 5.85 2.29
N ALA A 372 -7.68 6.63 1.49
CA ALA A 372 -8.13 7.98 1.82
C ALA A 372 -9.11 8.04 3.01
N LEU A 373 -10.04 7.08 3.13
CA LEU A 373 -10.95 7.02 4.27
C LEU A 373 -10.27 6.41 5.52
N ARG A 374 -9.31 5.48 5.35
CA ARG A 374 -8.42 5.04 6.44
C ARG A 374 -7.56 6.19 6.97
N ARG A 375 -7.04 7.04 6.09
CA ARG A 375 -6.39 8.32 6.45
C ARG A 375 -7.34 9.24 7.22
N ARG A 376 -8.55 9.50 6.71
CA ARG A 376 -9.55 10.38 7.38
C ARG A 376 -10.04 9.84 8.73
N MET A 377 -10.32 8.55 8.84
CA MET A 377 -10.81 7.96 10.09
C MET A 377 -9.73 7.90 11.18
N ARG A 378 -8.47 7.67 10.80
CA ARG A 378 -7.36 7.55 11.76
C ARG A 378 -6.72 8.88 12.10
N MET A 379 -6.65 9.82 11.15
CA MET A 379 -6.14 11.17 11.41
C MET A 379 -7.25 12.14 11.86
N GLY A 380 -8.53 11.81 11.81
CA GLY A 380 -9.59 12.78 12.09
C GLY A 380 -9.53 14.01 11.16
N LYS A 381 -10.16 15.12 11.56
CA LYS A 381 -10.06 16.42 10.86
C LYS A 381 -8.68 17.08 11.08
N TRP A 382 -7.58 16.38 10.89
CA TRP A 382 -6.26 17.01 10.99
C TRP A 382 -6.04 17.93 9.78
N PRO A 383 -5.55 19.16 9.99
CA PRO A 383 -5.12 20.00 8.89
C PRO A 383 -3.86 19.39 8.28
N VAL A 384 -4.05 18.59 7.23
CA VAL A 384 -2.98 18.03 6.42
C VAL A 384 -2.87 18.87 5.15
N ALA A 385 -1.74 19.54 4.97
CA ALA A 385 -1.45 20.25 3.74
C ALA A 385 -0.81 19.30 2.72
N GLU A 386 -1.16 19.47 1.45
CA GLU A 386 -0.70 18.63 0.34
C GLU A 386 0.02 19.53 -0.68
N PRO A 387 1.27 19.94 -0.40
CA PRO A 387 1.98 20.87 -1.28
C PRO A 387 2.34 20.19 -2.60
N ALA A 388 2.19 20.93 -3.70
CA ALA A 388 2.47 20.48 -5.07
C ALA A 388 3.82 20.99 -5.60
N SER A 389 4.56 21.79 -4.82
CA SER A 389 5.86 22.32 -5.22
C SER A 389 6.84 22.46 -4.05
N LEU A 390 8.14 22.46 -4.34
CA LEU A 390 9.18 22.72 -3.35
C LEU A 390 8.98 24.07 -2.65
N TRP A 391 8.58 25.10 -3.40
CA TRP A 391 8.30 26.42 -2.83
C TRP A 391 7.15 26.38 -1.81
N GLU A 392 6.07 25.64 -2.10
CA GLU A 392 4.98 25.45 -1.15
C GLU A 392 5.43 24.70 0.10
N ILE A 393 6.27 23.66 -0.05
CA ILE A 393 6.89 22.93 1.07
C ILE A 393 7.70 23.90 1.93
N GLN A 394 8.59 24.70 1.35
CA GLN A 394 9.39 25.70 2.07
C GLN A 394 8.52 26.70 2.83
N ARG A 395 7.49 27.24 2.16
CA ARG A 395 6.58 28.22 2.76
C ARG A 395 5.81 27.65 3.95
N LEU A 396 5.33 26.40 3.85
CA LEU A 396 4.64 25.73 4.96
C LEU A 396 5.59 25.49 6.12
N LEU A 397 6.82 25.08 5.83
CA LEU A 397 7.86 24.80 6.82
C LEU A 397 8.51 26.05 7.43
N GLN A 398 8.27 27.24 6.89
CA GLN A 398 8.68 28.54 7.47
C GLN A 398 7.76 29.06 8.58
N SER A 399 6.65 28.38 8.86
CA SER A 399 5.69 28.82 9.87
C SER A 399 6.22 28.68 11.30
N ASP A 400 5.66 29.46 12.23
CA ASP A 400 5.98 29.40 13.66
C ASP A 400 5.68 28.03 14.29
N ASN A 401 4.77 27.26 13.66
CA ASN A 401 4.45 25.89 14.04
C ASN A 401 4.60 24.97 12.80
N PRO A 402 5.84 24.66 12.40
CA PRO A 402 6.11 23.99 11.14
C PRO A 402 5.55 22.57 11.16
N PRO A 403 4.76 22.19 10.14
CA PRO A 403 4.11 20.89 10.11
C PRO A 403 5.12 19.73 10.08
N ASN A 404 4.70 18.58 10.62
CA ASN A 404 5.44 17.32 10.49
C ASN A 404 5.12 16.67 9.14
N ALA A 405 6.11 16.05 8.51
CA ALA A 405 5.84 15.24 7.34
C ALA A 405 5.18 13.91 7.73
N VAL A 406 4.12 13.54 7.02
CA VAL A 406 3.45 12.25 7.12
C VAL A 406 3.56 11.52 5.79
N GLY A 407 4.28 10.39 5.81
CA GLY A 407 4.30 9.45 4.71
C GLY A 407 3.19 8.42 4.83
N GLU A 408 2.85 7.74 3.73
CA GLU A 408 2.15 6.47 3.82
C GLU A 408 3.02 5.48 4.62
N GLY A 409 2.38 4.71 5.49
CA GLY A 409 3.07 3.90 6.49
C GLY A 409 3.16 4.54 7.89
N CYS A 410 3.08 5.88 8.00
CA CYS A 410 3.21 6.58 9.28
C CYS A 410 2.16 6.11 10.31
N VAL A 411 0.98 5.68 9.86
CA VAL A 411 -0.09 5.20 10.73
C VAL A 411 0.17 3.83 11.36
N TYR A 412 1.06 3.00 10.79
CA TYR A 412 1.53 1.77 11.46
C TYR A 412 2.49 2.07 12.62
N HIS A 413 3.13 3.23 12.57
CA HIS A 413 4.28 3.58 13.42
C HIS A 413 3.95 4.66 14.46
N LEU A 414 2.87 5.41 14.26
CA LEU A 414 2.25 6.27 15.28
C LEU A 414 1.58 5.37 16.33
N SER A 415 2.41 4.74 17.16
CA SER A 415 2.02 3.86 18.25
C SER A 415 1.19 4.62 19.29
N GLY A 416 -0.10 4.87 19.06
CA GLY A 416 -1.07 5.39 20.03
C GLY A 416 -0.76 6.73 20.72
N GLN A 417 0.42 7.31 20.52
CA GLN A 417 0.76 8.66 20.90
C GLN A 417 0.03 9.54 19.90
N LEU A 418 -1.23 9.80 20.23
CA LEU A 418 -2.07 10.82 19.62
C LEU A 418 -1.19 12.03 19.45
N ALA A 419 -0.78 12.25 18.21
CA ALA A 419 0.13 13.33 17.96
C ALA A 419 -0.58 14.63 18.41
N PRO A 420 0.15 15.59 18.99
CA PRO A 420 -0.45 16.64 19.79
C PRO A 420 -1.60 17.30 19.04
N ALA A 421 -2.73 17.58 19.72
CA ALA A 421 -3.95 18.11 19.08
C ALA A 421 -3.72 19.41 18.26
N ASN A 422 -2.59 20.08 18.45
CA ASN A 422 -2.20 21.31 17.78
C ASN A 422 -1.07 21.13 16.74
N GLN A 423 -0.68 19.89 16.42
CA GLN A 423 0.37 19.61 15.45
C GLN A 423 -0.22 19.64 14.03
N SER A 424 0.39 20.42 13.14
CA SER A 424 0.04 20.42 11.71
C SER A 424 0.87 19.38 10.96
N TYR A 425 0.37 18.95 9.80
CA TYR A 425 1.03 17.93 8.98
C TYR A 425 1.12 18.32 7.51
N ILE A 426 2.12 17.78 6.82
CA ILE A 426 2.24 17.82 5.36
C ILE A 426 2.30 16.39 4.81
N ALA A 427 1.45 16.08 3.85
CA ALA A 427 1.45 14.81 3.13
C ALA A 427 2.09 15.02 1.76
N LEU A 428 3.29 14.46 1.56
CA LEU A 428 4.02 14.60 0.31
C LEU A 428 3.55 13.61 -0.77
N GLY A 429 2.90 12.50 -0.39
CA GLY A 429 2.49 11.47 -1.35
C GLY A 429 1.40 11.90 -2.35
N ALA A 430 0.62 12.95 -2.06
CA ALA A 430 -0.50 13.36 -2.92
C ALA A 430 -0.03 14.08 -4.19
N TYR A 431 0.89 15.04 -4.06
CA TYR A 431 1.32 15.89 -5.18
C TYR A 431 2.85 16.05 -5.28
N TRP A 432 3.61 15.44 -4.37
CA TRP A 432 5.08 15.45 -4.34
C TRP A 432 5.64 14.01 -4.41
N SER A 433 5.19 13.28 -5.42
CA SER A 433 5.62 11.92 -5.78
C SER A 433 6.14 11.87 -7.23
N GLY A 434 6.73 10.74 -7.60
CA GLY A 434 7.29 10.46 -8.92
C GLY A 434 8.81 10.55 -9.01
N VAL A 435 9.33 10.00 -10.11
CA VAL A 435 10.75 10.07 -10.47
C VAL A 435 11.08 11.46 -11.00
N VAL A 436 12.18 12.03 -10.51
CA VAL A 436 12.72 13.34 -10.92
C VAL A 436 13.73 13.17 -12.04
N GLU A 437 14.67 12.24 -11.87
CA GLU A 437 15.81 12.07 -12.77
C GLU A 437 16.30 10.62 -12.73
N TRP A 438 16.84 10.15 -13.87
CA TRP A 438 17.52 8.87 -14.02
C TRP A 438 18.97 9.09 -14.40
N THR A 439 19.86 8.27 -13.85
CA THR A 439 21.19 8.03 -14.39
C THR A 439 21.32 6.54 -14.80
N GLU A 440 22.52 6.10 -15.17
CA GLU A 440 22.75 4.67 -15.50
C GLU A 440 22.57 3.76 -14.27
N ASP A 441 23.00 4.23 -13.10
CA ASP A 441 23.02 3.44 -11.87
C ASP A 441 22.27 4.07 -10.69
N THR A 442 21.76 5.29 -10.82
CA THR A 442 20.95 5.96 -9.79
C THR A 442 19.60 6.45 -10.30
N VAL A 443 18.67 6.63 -9.37
CA VAL A 443 17.38 7.27 -9.61
C VAL A 443 17.13 8.32 -8.53
N ARG A 444 16.78 9.54 -8.94
CA ARG A 444 16.35 10.61 -8.03
C ARG A 444 14.84 10.64 -8.01
N VAL A 445 14.26 10.52 -6.82
CA VAL A 445 12.83 10.29 -6.62
C VAL A 445 12.30 11.27 -5.58
N ARG A 446 11.09 11.81 -5.78
CA ARG A 446 10.45 12.63 -4.75
C ARG A 446 10.06 11.76 -3.55
N SER A 447 10.25 12.29 -2.35
CA SER A 447 10.12 11.52 -1.11
C SER A 447 8.70 11.01 -0.82
N GLY A 448 7.68 11.60 -1.44
CA GLY A 448 6.29 11.14 -1.35
C GLY A 448 5.96 9.91 -2.20
N THR A 449 6.87 9.46 -3.08
CA THR A 449 6.66 8.29 -3.95
C THR A 449 6.53 7.02 -3.13
N LEU A 450 5.53 6.20 -3.43
CA LEU A 450 5.37 4.88 -2.83
C LEU A 450 6.41 3.90 -3.39
N TRP A 451 6.79 2.90 -2.60
CA TRP A 451 7.66 1.84 -3.10
C TRP A 451 7.03 1.08 -4.26
N GLY A 452 5.74 0.71 -4.19
CA GLY A 452 5.06 0.03 -5.29
C GLY A 452 5.19 0.77 -6.63
N GLU A 453 4.89 2.08 -6.62
CA GLU A 453 5.04 2.96 -7.78
C GLU A 453 6.49 2.99 -8.30
N LEU A 454 7.46 3.10 -7.38
CA LEU A 454 8.88 3.15 -7.75
C LEU A 454 9.36 1.81 -8.34
N ILE A 455 8.89 0.69 -7.82
CA ILE A 455 9.29 -0.66 -8.30
C ILE A 455 8.81 -0.89 -9.73
N GLU A 456 7.59 -0.51 -10.06
CA GLU A 456 7.08 -0.56 -11.44
C GLU A 456 7.97 0.25 -12.38
N LYS A 457 8.34 1.48 -11.99
CA LYS A 457 9.22 2.34 -12.80
C LYS A 457 10.65 1.80 -12.92
N LEU A 458 11.17 1.16 -11.88
CA LEU A 458 12.46 0.48 -11.94
C LEU A 458 12.40 -0.72 -12.89
N TRP A 459 11.33 -1.51 -12.82
CA TRP A 459 11.11 -2.65 -13.69
C TRP A 459 11.07 -2.26 -15.17
N GLU A 460 10.32 -1.20 -15.52
CA GLU A 460 10.27 -0.60 -16.87
C GLU A 460 11.66 -0.19 -17.39
N LYS A 461 12.62 0.08 -16.51
CA LYS A 461 14.00 0.46 -16.83
C LYS A 461 14.99 -0.71 -16.76
N HIS A 462 14.51 -1.94 -16.56
CA HIS A 462 15.35 -3.12 -16.28
C HIS A 462 16.29 -2.88 -15.09
N ARG A 463 15.81 -2.12 -14.09
CA ARG A 463 16.50 -1.84 -12.83
C ARG A 463 15.72 -2.44 -11.67
N ALA A 464 16.39 -2.58 -10.54
CA ALA A 464 15.80 -2.94 -9.26
C ALA A 464 16.47 -2.12 -8.16
N PRO A 465 15.80 -1.89 -7.01
CA PRO A 465 16.50 -1.40 -5.84
C PRO A 465 17.45 -2.50 -5.32
N VAL A 466 18.47 -2.10 -4.57
CA VAL A 466 19.37 -3.09 -3.96
C VAL A 466 18.73 -3.71 -2.71
N ASP A 467 18.04 -2.89 -1.91
CA ASP A 467 17.17 -3.30 -0.81
C ASP A 467 15.87 -2.48 -0.84
N ARG A 468 14.76 -3.05 -0.36
CA ARG A 468 13.46 -2.36 -0.27
C ARG A 468 12.66 -2.84 0.94
N PRO A 469 11.90 -1.99 1.63
CA PRO A 469 11.13 -2.41 2.80
C PRO A 469 10.11 -3.49 2.47
N ALA A 470 9.65 -4.19 3.51
CA ALA A 470 8.67 -5.26 3.35
C ALA A 470 7.27 -4.79 2.92
N TYR A 471 7.01 -3.50 2.94
CA TYR A 471 5.70 -2.93 2.61
C TYR A 471 5.86 -1.92 1.47
N ASP A 472 5.27 -2.24 0.31
CA ASP A 472 5.37 -1.40 -0.89
C ASP A 472 4.51 -0.11 -0.76
N GLY A 473 3.58 -0.08 0.20
CA GLY A 473 2.79 1.11 0.53
C GLY A 473 3.47 2.10 1.48
N ILE A 474 4.78 2.00 1.76
CA ILE A 474 5.54 3.03 2.48
C ILE A 474 6.06 4.06 1.48
N THR A 475 6.01 5.35 1.83
CA THR A 475 6.70 6.39 1.03
C THR A 475 8.21 6.34 1.20
N LEU A 476 8.97 6.59 0.14
CA LEU A 476 10.43 6.54 0.17
C LEU A 476 11.07 7.43 1.24
N GLY A 477 10.53 8.64 1.47
CA GLY A 477 11.02 9.54 2.51
C GLY A 477 10.86 8.97 3.92
N ALA A 478 9.75 8.28 4.19
CA ALA A 478 9.54 7.59 5.45
C ALA A 478 10.50 6.40 5.60
N SER A 479 10.76 5.68 4.51
CA SER A 479 11.75 4.59 4.52
C SER A 479 13.15 5.09 4.87
N VAL A 480 13.59 6.22 4.32
CA VAL A 480 14.89 6.82 4.70
C VAL A 480 14.90 7.20 6.17
N ARG A 481 13.84 7.87 6.64
CA ARG A 481 13.73 8.36 8.03
C ARG A 481 13.92 7.25 9.07
N VAL A 482 13.41 6.06 8.76
CA VAL A 482 13.44 4.93 9.68
C VAL A 482 14.45 3.86 9.28
N ALA A 483 15.32 4.15 8.30
CA ALA A 483 16.20 3.16 7.67
C ALA A 483 15.48 1.84 7.38
N ALA A 484 14.26 1.94 6.83
CA ALA A 484 13.41 0.80 6.56
C ALA A 484 14.13 -0.18 5.65
N HIS A 485 13.98 -1.47 5.91
CA HIS A 485 14.90 -2.46 5.35
C HIS A 485 14.14 -3.69 4.83
N GLY A 486 14.66 -4.27 3.75
CA GLY A 486 14.15 -5.50 3.14
C GLY A 486 14.93 -6.72 3.56
N TRP A 487 14.96 -7.77 2.74
CA TRP A 487 15.58 -9.04 3.14
C TRP A 487 16.88 -9.37 2.40
N THR A 488 17.53 -8.39 1.78
CA THR A 488 18.80 -8.62 1.07
C THR A 488 20.01 -8.68 2.02
N GLN A 489 20.99 -9.52 1.68
CA GLN A 489 22.33 -9.53 2.29
C GLN A 489 23.28 -8.54 1.63
N ASP A 490 22.92 -8.04 0.44
CA ASP A 490 23.82 -7.17 -0.33
C ASP A 490 24.09 -5.86 0.43
N GLY A 491 23.18 -5.45 1.33
CA GLY A 491 23.38 -4.33 2.24
C GLY A 491 22.11 -3.81 2.88
N TRP A 492 22.25 -2.76 3.68
CA TRP A 492 21.14 -2.05 4.30
C TRP A 492 20.57 -1.04 3.32
N PHE A 493 19.24 -0.92 3.24
CA PHE A 493 18.58 0.12 2.44
C PHE A 493 19.24 1.50 2.54
N ILE A 494 19.56 1.94 3.76
CA ILE A 494 20.14 3.26 3.97
C ILE A 494 21.48 3.43 3.25
N GLU A 495 22.26 2.37 3.01
CA GLU A 495 23.55 2.46 2.30
C GLU A 495 23.39 2.83 0.82
N TYR A 496 22.24 2.53 0.24
CA TYR A 496 21.93 2.80 -1.16
C TYR A 496 21.37 4.21 -1.37
N VAL A 497 21.14 4.96 -0.31
CA VAL A 497 20.79 6.37 -0.42
C VAL A 497 22.07 7.16 -0.71
N VAL A 498 22.19 7.65 -1.94
CA VAL A 498 23.38 8.36 -2.44
C VAL A 498 23.32 9.84 -2.06
N ALA A 499 22.13 10.46 -2.15
CA ALA A 499 21.93 11.86 -1.84
C ALA A 499 20.53 12.11 -1.30
N LEU A 500 20.39 13.21 -0.57
CA LEU A 500 19.14 13.69 0.01
C LEU A 500 18.99 15.18 -0.25
N GLN A 501 17.78 15.59 -0.61
CA GLN A 501 17.33 16.97 -0.47
C GLN A 501 16.32 17.03 0.66
N ALA A 502 16.46 18.03 1.53
CA ALA A 502 15.55 18.25 2.64
C ALA A 502 15.30 19.74 2.90
N VAL A 503 14.20 20.04 3.57
CA VAL A 503 13.80 21.38 3.98
C VAL A 503 13.74 21.45 5.50
N GLU A 504 14.42 22.43 6.08
CA GLU A 504 14.45 22.64 7.53
C GLU A 504 13.13 23.24 8.02
N ARG A 505 12.57 22.64 9.08
CA ARG A 505 11.39 23.10 9.80
C ARG A 505 11.73 24.37 10.59
N GLY A 506 10.87 25.38 10.49
CA GLY A 506 11.04 26.71 11.06
C GLY A 506 11.67 27.71 10.10
N SER A 507 12.67 27.32 9.31
CA SER A 507 13.37 28.24 8.40
C SER A 507 12.98 28.08 6.91
N GLY A 508 12.43 26.93 6.52
CA GLY A 508 12.23 26.53 5.12
C GLY A 508 13.51 26.52 4.30
N LYS A 509 14.68 26.48 4.94
CA LYS A 509 15.97 26.40 4.26
C LYS A 509 16.09 25.03 3.59
N VAL A 510 16.36 25.03 2.28
CA VAL A 510 16.69 23.81 1.55
C VAL A 510 18.15 23.47 1.82
N ALA A 511 18.41 22.20 2.12
CA ALA A 511 19.74 21.63 2.17
C ALA A 511 19.80 20.38 1.30
N GLU A 512 20.98 20.13 0.76
CA GLU A 512 21.31 18.92 0.03
C GLU A 512 22.57 18.34 0.65
N ALA A 513 22.66 17.02 0.67
CA ALA A 513 23.83 16.29 1.12
C ALA A 513 23.98 15.01 0.30
N ARG A 514 25.21 14.69 -0.08
CA ARG A 514 25.59 13.40 -0.63
C ARG A 514 26.19 12.52 0.47
N ARG A 515 26.21 11.21 0.24
CA ARG A 515 26.89 10.26 1.11
C ARG A 515 28.33 10.70 1.35
N GLY A 516 28.75 10.73 2.62
CA GLY A 516 30.08 11.20 3.04
C GLY A 516 30.11 12.68 3.45
N ASP A 517 29.10 13.48 3.11
CA ASP A 517 28.97 14.83 3.63
C ASP A 517 28.60 14.79 5.12
N SER A 518 29.19 15.68 5.93
CA SER A 518 29.00 15.69 7.39
C SER A 518 27.56 15.94 7.83
N ASN A 519 26.71 16.52 6.97
CA ASN A 519 25.31 16.79 7.25
C ASN A 519 24.37 15.68 6.74
N PHE A 520 24.83 14.68 5.99
CA PHE A 520 23.99 13.65 5.39
C PHE A 520 23.09 12.96 6.43
N TRP A 521 23.72 12.45 7.50
CA TRP A 521 23.01 11.73 8.57
C TRP A 521 22.06 12.62 9.36
N THR A 522 22.39 13.91 9.47
CA THR A 522 21.48 14.89 10.06
C THR A 522 20.26 15.09 9.18
N LEU A 523 20.41 15.22 7.85
CA LEU A 523 19.26 15.35 6.94
C LEU A 523 18.37 14.09 6.95
N ALA A 524 18.99 12.91 7.04
CA ALA A 524 18.28 11.63 7.04
C ALA A 524 17.44 11.40 8.31
N PHE A 525 18.00 11.73 9.49
CA PHE A 525 17.47 11.23 10.75
C PHE A 525 17.02 12.30 11.75
N ASP A 526 17.47 13.55 11.65
CA ASP A 526 17.04 14.64 12.55
C ASP A 526 15.64 15.16 12.17
N ASP A 527 14.72 15.20 13.14
CA ASP A 527 13.29 15.49 12.97
C ASP A 527 13.01 16.96 12.58
N LYS A 528 14.02 17.82 12.64
CA LYS A 528 13.95 19.19 12.12
C LYS A 528 13.98 19.26 10.60
N TRP A 529 14.32 18.18 9.89
CA TRP A 529 14.37 18.16 8.43
C TRP A 529 13.21 17.36 7.85
N VAL A 530 12.59 17.89 6.79
CA VAL A 530 11.64 17.15 5.95
C VAL A 530 12.35 16.76 4.65
N ILE A 531 12.51 15.47 4.41
CA ILE A 531 13.12 14.95 3.18
C ILE A 531 12.16 15.21 2.02
N THR A 532 12.61 15.87 0.96
CA THR A 532 11.82 16.18 -0.24
C THR A 532 12.22 15.32 -1.43
N GLU A 533 13.49 14.94 -1.55
CA GLU A 533 13.97 14.06 -2.62
C GLU A 533 15.04 13.12 -2.10
N VAL A 534 15.11 11.94 -2.72
CA VAL A 534 16.04 10.87 -2.39
C VAL A 534 16.68 10.38 -3.68
N GLU A 535 18.01 10.37 -3.74
CA GLU A 535 18.77 9.70 -4.81
C GLU A 535 19.15 8.29 -4.32
N LEU A 536 18.70 7.27 -5.05
CA LEU A 536 18.95 5.86 -4.74
C LEU A 536 19.89 5.24 -5.76
N LYS A 537 20.83 4.43 -5.28
CA LYS A 537 21.54 3.47 -6.11
C LYS A 537 20.61 2.34 -6.50
N THR A 538 20.67 1.95 -7.77
CA THR A 538 19.93 0.85 -8.36
C THR A 538 20.88 -0.22 -8.86
N GLN A 539 20.36 -1.40 -9.14
CA GLN A 539 21.09 -2.50 -9.77
C GLN A 539 20.33 -2.99 -11.00
N ALA A 540 20.99 -3.79 -11.84
CA ALA A 540 20.31 -4.50 -12.90
C ALA A 540 19.21 -5.38 -12.31
N ASN A 541 18.04 -5.37 -12.95
CA ASN A 541 16.94 -6.21 -12.51
C ASN A 541 17.31 -7.70 -12.66
N ARG A 542 16.82 -8.53 -11.75
CA ARG A 542 17.03 -9.98 -11.76
C ARG A 542 15.80 -10.68 -11.20
N LEU A 543 15.50 -11.84 -11.77
CA LEU A 543 14.49 -12.73 -11.22
C LEU A 543 15.07 -13.47 -10.03
N VAL A 544 14.29 -13.52 -8.95
CA VAL A 544 14.67 -14.21 -7.73
C VAL A 544 13.58 -15.18 -7.33
N LYS A 545 13.97 -16.42 -7.07
CA LYS A 545 13.12 -17.40 -6.38
C LYS A 545 13.34 -17.21 -4.89
N ILE A 546 12.25 -17.00 -4.18
CA ILE A 546 12.23 -16.87 -2.73
C ILE A 546 11.61 -18.14 -2.17
N GLU A 547 12.40 -18.90 -1.41
CA GLU A 547 11.90 -20.06 -0.67
C GLU A 547 11.89 -19.74 0.82
N MET A 548 10.71 -19.80 1.44
CA MET A 548 10.54 -19.62 2.87
C MET A 548 10.38 -20.98 3.54
N LYS A 549 11.23 -21.25 4.53
CA LYS A 549 11.11 -22.43 5.39
C LYS A 549 10.77 -21.97 6.81
N SER A 550 9.81 -22.66 7.44
CA SER A 550 9.39 -22.43 8.82
C SER A 550 9.57 -23.70 9.64
N GLN A 551 10.21 -23.58 10.81
CA GLN A 551 10.52 -24.70 11.67
C GLN A 551 10.13 -24.37 13.12
N PRO A 552 9.18 -25.11 13.73
CA PRO A 552 8.92 -25.00 15.16
C PRO A 552 10.11 -25.56 15.94
N LEU A 553 10.60 -24.80 16.93
CA LEU A 553 11.59 -25.27 17.88
C LEU A 553 10.84 -25.83 19.09
N SER A 554 10.83 -27.16 19.23
CA SER A 554 10.33 -27.77 20.46
C SER A 554 11.40 -27.66 21.57
N PRO A 555 11.00 -27.73 22.86
CA PRO A 555 11.96 -27.86 23.96
C PRO A 555 12.88 -29.09 23.83
N ALA A 556 12.46 -30.13 23.09
CA ALA A 556 13.30 -31.27 22.78
C ALA A 556 14.25 -31.00 21.60
N THR A 557 13.83 -30.19 20.63
CA THR A 557 14.64 -29.79 19.46
C THR A 557 15.79 -28.87 19.86
N THR A 558 15.61 -28.05 20.90
CA THR A 558 16.68 -27.24 21.52
C THR A 558 17.71 -28.07 22.27
N MET A 559 17.45 -29.36 22.54
CA MET A 559 18.44 -30.30 23.08
C MET A 559 19.16 -31.13 21.99
N TYR A 560 18.66 -31.15 20.75
CA TYR A 560 19.38 -31.76 19.63
C TYR A 560 20.31 -30.73 19.02
N ASP A 561 21.58 -31.13 18.85
CA ASP A 561 22.66 -30.29 18.36
C ASP A 561 22.29 -29.70 16.98
N ILE A 562 21.94 -28.41 16.98
CA ILE A 562 21.57 -27.65 15.78
C ILE A 562 22.68 -27.67 14.74
N THR A 563 23.94 -27.88 15.17
CA THR A 563 25.09 -28.15 14.30
C THR A 563 24.82 -29.35 13.40
N SER A 564 24.23 -30.42 13.92
CA SER A 564 23.91 -31.63 13.15
C SER A 564 22.82 -31.39 12.09
N TYR A 565 21.86 -30.50 12.35
CA TYR A 565 20.83 -30.13 11.37
C TYR A 565 21.38 -29.20 10.29
N ILE A 566 22.18 -28.19 10.69
CA ILE A 566 22.90 -27.29 9.78
C ILE A 566 23.77 -28.11 8.81
N GLU A 567 24.52 -29.07 9.34
CA GLU A 567 25.34 -30.00 8.56
C GLU A 567 24.51 -30.91 7.65
N ALA A 568 23.37 -31.43 8.13
CA ALA A 568 22.48 -32.30 7.35
C ALA A 568 21.81 -31.58 6.16
N GLU A 569 21.50 -30.30 6.30
CA GLU A 569 20.95 -29.46 5.22
C GLU A 569 22.05 -28.85 4.32
N GLY A 570 23.33 -29.12 4.60
CA GLY A 570 24.46 -28.55 3.85
C GLY A 570 24.59 -27.03 4.00
N LEU A 571 23.93 -26.44 4.99
CA LEU A 571 24.05 -25.01 5.30
C LEU A 571 25.38 -24.79 6.02
N GLN A 572 26.22 -23.87 5.55
CA GLN A 572 27.51 -23.62 6.23
C GLN A 572 27.31 -22.97 7.62
N ASN A 573 26.27 -22.15 7.76
CA ASN A 573 25.58 -21.86 9.02
C ASN A 573 24.18 -21.30 8.67
N TRP A 574 23.21 -21.31 9.57
CA TRP A 574 21.91 -20.68 9.28
C TRP A 574 21.97 -19.14 9.24
N ARG A 575 23.02 -18.53 9.80
CA ARG A 575 23.31 -17.09 9.70
C ARG A 575 23.71 -16.67 8.27
N SER A 576 24.00 -17.62 7.38
CA SER A 576 24.32 -17.38 5.98
C SER A 576 23.06 -17.35 5.13
N SER A 577 21.90 -17.68 5.70
CA SER A 577 20.61 -17.39 5.09
C SER A 577 20.42 -15.88 4.99
N ALA A 578 19.82 -15.44 3.88
CA ALA A 578 19.66 -14.02 3.61
C ALA A 578 18.80 -13.28 4.63
N LEU A 579 17.92 -14.05 5.24
CA LEU A 579 17.22 -13.66 6.42
C LEU A 579 17.06 -14.87 7.32
N ALA A 580 17.29 -14.64 8.61
CA ALA A 580 16.81 -15.51 9.66
C ALA A 580 15.98 -14.68 10.64
N THR A 581 14.81 -15.22 11.01
CA THR A 581 13.98 -14.65 12.06
C THR A 581 13.64 -15.71 13.10
N MET A 582 13.61 -15.28 14.36
CA MET A 582 13.13 -16.10 15.47
C MET A 582 11.89 -15.45 16.05
N HIS A 583 10.79 -16.18 16.01
CA HIS A 583 9.50 -15.74 16.52
C HIS A 583 9.22 -16.45 17.83
N ILE A 584 8.99 -15.68 18.89
CA ILE A 584 8.88 -16.17 20.26
C ILE A 584 7.58 -15.67 20.87
N GLU A 585 6.71 -16.62 21.21
CA GLU A 585 5.39 -16.42 21.82
C GLU A 585 5.24 -17.31 23.05
N PRO A 586 4.24 -17.04 23.92
CA PRO A 586 3.93 -17.93 25.04
C PRO A 586 3.69 -19.38 24.56
N GLY A 587 4.61 -20.27 24.93
CA GLY A 587 4.53 -21.70 24.60
C GLY A 587 4.99 -22.09 23.20
N LYS A 588 5.57 -21.17 22.43
CA LYS A 588 5.95 -21.42 21.03
C LYS A 588 7.19 -20.64 20.62
N VAL A 589 8.13 -21.33 20.02
CA VAL A 589 9.29 -20.74 19.36
C VAL A 589 9.32 -21.26 17.94
N GLU A 590 9.41 -20.37 16.96
CA GLU A 590 9.46 -20.71 15.55
C GLU A 590 10.62 -19.99 14.88
N ARG A 591 11.43 -20.73 14.14
CA ARG A 591 12.46 -20.16 13.28
C ARG A 591 11.93 -20.07 11.86
N LYS A 592 12.12 -18.93 11.21
CA LYS A 592 11.92 -18.81 9.76
C LYS A 592 13.22 -18.39 9.10
N TYR A 593 13.48 -18.92 7.91
CA TYR A 593 14.63 -18.53 7.12
C TYR A 593 14.30 -18.54 5.63
N VAL A 594 15.04 -17.72 4.90
CA VAL A 594 14.82 -17.48 3.47
C VAL A 594 16.08 -17.78 2.68
N THR A 595 15.92 -18.49 1.57
CA THR A 595 16.93 -18.63 0.53
C THR A 595 16.52 -17.85 -0.70
N PHE A 596 17.51 -17.23 -1.35
CA PHE A 596 17.36 -16.51 -2.61
C PHE A 596 18.17 -17.24 -3.67
N ASP A 597 17.46 -17.82 -4.63
CA ASP A 597 18.10 -18.44 -5.79
C ASP A 597 17.82 -17.58 -7.02
N PRO A 598 18.84 -17.06 -7.71
CA PRO A 598 18.62 -16.36 -8.97
C PRO A 598 18.02 -17.33 -9.98
N VAL A 599 16.95 -16.90 -10.65
CA VAL A 599 16.29 -17.71 -11.69
C VAL A 599 16.88 -17.31 -13.04
N ALA A 600 17.32 -18.31 -13.82
CA ALA A 600 17.96 -18.08 -15.11
C ALA A 600 16.95 -17.83 -16.25
N ASP A 601 15.67 -18.19 -16.07
CA ASP A 601 14.65 -18.22 -17.12
C ASP A 601 13.27 -17.82 -16.59
N GLU A 602 12.56 -16.94 -17.30
CA GLU A 602 11.19 -16.49 -16.97
C GLU A 602 10.18 -17.66 -17.02
N ASP A 603 10.39 -18.64 -17.89
CA ASP A 603 9.49 -19.78 -18.07
C ASP A 603 9.35 -20.66 -16.81
N GLN A 604 10.34 -20.60 -15.89
CA GLN A 604 10.28 -21.31 -14.61
C GLN A 604 9.36 -20.61 -13.58
N MET A 605 9.07 -19.32 -13.75
CA MET A 605 8.22 -18.57 -12.83
C MET A 605 6.74 -18.88 -13.00
N ASP A 606 6.25 -19.08 -14.23
CA ASP A 606 4.83 -19.29 -14.50
C ASP A 606 4.27 -20.54 -13.81
N GLN A 607 5.08 -21.59 -13.65
CA GLN A 607 4.70 -22.80 -12.92
C GLN A 607 4.67 -22.59 -11.39
N THR A 608 5.40 -21.60 -10.87
CA THR A 608 5.61 -21.40 -9.43
C THR A 608 4.67 -20.33 -8.85
N CYS A 609 4.32 -19.30 -9.62
CA CYS A 609 3.35 -18.26 -9.23
C CYS A 609 1.93 -18.82 -9.04
N LEU A 610 1.58 -19.91 -9.74
CA LEU A 610 0.29 -20.59 -9.60
C LEU A 610 0.02 -21.11 -8.18
N GLY A 611 1.08 -21.38 -7.40
CA GLY A 611 0.99 -21.95 -6.05
C GLY A 611 0.54 -20.98 -4.95
N TYR A 612 0.60 -19.66 -5.16
CA TYR A 612 0.19 -18.66 -4.14
C TYR A 612 -1.29 -18.27 -4.24
N ARG A 613 -1.99 -18.63 -5.32
CA ARG A 613 -3.44 -18.35 -5.48
C ARG A 613 -4.35 -19.34 -4.72
N LEU A 614 -3.83 -20.47 -4.25
CA LEU A 614 -4.63 -21.56 -3.68
C LEU A 614 -4.29 -21.81 -2.21
N ARG A 615 -4.89 -21.02 -1.30
CA ARG A 615 -5.26 -21.40 0.10
C ARG A 615 -5.88 -20.25 0.91
N PHE A 616 -6.65 -19.37 0.27
CA PHE A 616 -7.30 -18.23 0.94
C PHE A 616 -8.81 -18.19 0.64
N LEU A 617 -9.53 -19.27 0.97
CA LEU A 617 -10.99 -19.31 1.21
C LEU A 617 -11.88 -18.40 0.32
N GLY A 618 -11.64 -18.26 -0.99
CA GLY A 618 -12.51 -17.54 -1.92
C GLY A 618 -12.73 -16.04 -1.66
N PHE A 619 -12.07 -15.42 -0.67
CA PHE A 619 -12.15 -13.97 -0.44
C PHE A 619 -10.86 -13.35 -0.95
N GLY A 620 -10.90 -12.79 -2.16
CA GLY A 620 -9.80 -12.08 -2.81
C GLY A 620 -9.40 -10.79 -2.07
N VAL A 621 -8.75 -10.93 -0.92
CA VAL A 621 -7.95 -9.88 -0.31
C VAL A 621 -6.51 -10.32 -0.43
N SER A 622 -5.80 -9.80 -1.42
CA SER A 622 -4.35 -9.93 -1.56
C SER A 622 -3.67 -9.16 -0.39
N GLY A 623 -3.69 -9.73 0.81
CA GLY A 623 -3.06 -9.17 2.02
C GLY A 623 -1.54 -9.37 2.08
N ILE A 624 -0.91 -9.55 0.92
CA ILE A 624 0.54 -9.66 0.74
C ILE A 624 0.87 -8.55 -0.25
N ASP A 625 1.16 -7.36 0.28
CA ASP A 625 1.41 -6.17 -0.53
C ASP A 625 2.81 -6.23 -1.18
N SER A 626 3.68 -7.15 -0.73
CA SER A 626 4.95 -7.46 -1.40
C SER A 626 5.43 -8.89 -1.08
N LEU A 627 6.34 -9.44 -1.90
CA LEU A 627 7.04 -10.71 -1.62
C LEU A 627 7.74 -10.72 -0.25
N SER A 628 8.21 -9.56 0.20
CA SER A 628 8.80 -9.39 1.52
C SER A 628 7.77 -9.42 2.65
N ASP A 629 6.50 -9.14 2.37
CA ASP A 629 5.40 -9.16 3.33
C ASP A 629 4.91 -10.58 3.64
N VAL A 630 5.15 -11.55 2.75
CA VAL A 630 4.88 -12.99 2.96
C VAL A 630 5.46 -13.47 4.31
N MET A 631 6.64 -12.96 4.68
CA MET A 631 7.40 -13.37 5.87
C MET A 631 6.70 -12.97 7.19
N THR A 632 6.07 -11.81 7.20
CA THR A 632 5.30 -11.24 8.31
C THR A 632 3.83 -11.69 8.26
N SER A 633 3.19 -11.56 7.10
CA SER A 633 1.75 -11.66 6.88
C SER A 633 1.14 -13.03 7.19
N ILE A 634 1.86 -14.13 6.97
CA ILE A 634 1.30 -15.50 7.15
C ILE A 634 0.93 -15.81 8.62
N ARG A 635 1.35 -15.00 9.61
CA ARG A 635 0.84 -15.12 11.00
C ARG A 635 0.41 -13.81 11.65
N THR A 636 1.13 -12.70 11.46
CA THR A 636 0.89 -11.47 12.23
C THR A 636 -0.26 -10.60 11.71
N SER A 637 -0.86 -10.96 10.57
CA SER A 637 -1.87 -10.15 9.88
C SER A 637 -3.29 -10.67 10.03
N TRP A 638 -3.59 -11.48 11.06
CA TRP A 638 -4.99 -11.58 11.45
C TRP A 638 -5.43 -10.17 11.88
N ILE A 639 -6.30 -9.55 11.09
CA ILE A 639 -6.86 -8.23 11.38
C ILE A 639 -7.44 -8.19 12.80
N LEU A 640 -7.95 -9.32 13.29
CA LEU A 640 -8.42 -9.52 14.66
C LEU A 640 -7.31 -9.49 15.71
N GLU A 641 -6.13 -10.02 15.40
CA GLU A 641 -4.97 -9.99 16.30
C GLU A 641 -4.37 -8.59 16.40
N VAL A 642 -4.17 -7.91 15.25
CA VAL A 642 -3.76 -6.50 15.21
C VAL A 642 -4.79 -5.61 15.93
N ASN A 643 -6.08 -5.84 15.70
CA ASN A 643 -7.14 -5.15 16.43
C ASN A 643 -7.10 -5.49 17.93
N GLY A 644 -6.85 -6.74 18.30
CA GLY A 644 -6.71 -7.18 19.69
C GLY A 644 -5.54 -6.52 20.41
N TRP A 645 -4.39 -6.37 19.74
CA TRP A 645 -3.23 -5.64 20.26
C TRP A 645 -3.53 -4.15 20.43
N ASN A 646 -4.15 -3.52 19.43
CA ASN A 646 -4.55 -2.12 19.52
C ASN A 646 -5.56 -1.89 20.66
N LEU A 647 -6.52 -2.82 20.86
CA LEU A 647 -7.51 -2.74 21.94
C LEU A 647 -6.91 -3.01 23.32
N SER A 648 -5.87 -3.85 23.41
CA SER A 648 -5.17 -4.13 24.67
C SER A 648 -4.17 -3.05 25.08
N GLY A 649 -3.97 -2.02 24.24
CA GLY A 649 -3.03 -0.94 24.50
C GLY A 649 -1.58 -1.40 24.43
N ASN A 650 -1.31 -2.51 23.74
CA ASN A 650 0.05 -2.96 23.50
C ASN A 650 0.79 -1.98 22.59
N ILE A 651 2.10 -1.87 22.81
CA ILE A 651 3.00 -1.06 22.01
C ILE A 651 3.95 -1.97 21.24
N ASP A 652 4.39 -1.48 20.08
CA ASP A 652 5.36 -2.13 19.22
C ASP A 652 6.69 -1.37 19.36
N ILE A 653 7.75 -2.05 19.81
CA ILE A 653 9.09 -1.48 20.06
C ILE A 653 10.16 -2.33 19.37
N GLU A 654 11.19 -1.70 18.81
CA GLU A 654 12.32 -2.42 18.23
C GLU A 654 13.64 -1.80 18.70
N LEU A 655 14.46 -2.62 19.37
CA LEU A 655 15.80 -2.25 19.83
C LEU A 655 16.84 -2.87 18.89
N LEU A 656 17.62 -2.04 18.20
CA LEU A 656 18.74 -2.46 17.37
C LEU A 656 20.02 -2.52 18.21
N VAL A 657 20.69 -3.67 18.18
CA VAL A 657 21.90 -3.93 18.96
C VAL A 657 22.99 -4.44 18.03
N VAL A 658 24.18 -3.83 18.06
CA VAL A 658 25.36 -4.41 17.41
C VAL A 658 25.90 -5.52 18.31
N GLY A 659 25.91 -6.76 17.82
CA GLY A 659 26.37 -7.90 18.59
C GLY A 659 25.98 -9.22 17.93
N ASN A 660 26.70 -10.27 18.29
CA ASN A 660 26.32 -11.64 17.97
C ASN A 660 25.70 -12.26 19.21
N PHE A 661 24.52 -12.85 19.05
CA PHE A 661 23.82 -13.52 20.16
C PHE A 661 23.67 -15.01 19.87
N ASP A 662 23.70 -15.81 20.94
CA ASP A 662 23.23 -17.19 20.87
C ASP A 662 21.69 -17.16 20.89
N TRP A 663 21.09 -17.24 19.70
CA TRP A 663 19.65 -17.12 19.54
C TRP A 663 18.86 -18.24 20.23
N GLU A 664 19.45 -19.40 20.48
CA GLU A 664 18.79 -20.47 21.21
C GLU A 664 18.72 -20.13 22.70
N GLU A 665 19.84 -19.67 23.28
CA GLU A 665 19.86 -19.17 24.66
C GLU A 665 18.91 -17.99 24.82
N VAL A 666 18.94 -17.02 23.89
CA VAL A 666 18.01 -15.88 23.89
C VAL A 666 16.56 -16.35 23.79
N ALA A 667 16.25 -17.30 22.90
CA ALA A 667 14.89 -17.80 22.73
C ALA A 667 14.39 -18.54 23.97
N LEU A 668 15.25 -19.30 24.66
CA LEU A 668 14.91 -19.95 25.92
C LEU A 668 14.61 -18.92 27.02
N ILE A 669 15.49 -17.91 27.18
CA ILE A 669 15.31 -16.83 28.15
C ILE A 669 14.01 -16.06 27.89
N LEU A 670 13.77 -15.66 26.64
CA LEU A 670 12.56 -14.92 26.28
C LEU A 670 11.31 -15.79 26.37
N SER A 671 11.38 -17.08 26.01
CA SER A 671 10.25 -18.00 26.17
C SER A 671 9.86 -18.17 27.65
N GLU A 672 10.84 -18.26 28.55
CA GLU A 672 10.58 -18.27 30.00
C GLU A 672 9.90 -16.97 30.46
N PHE A 673 10.42 -15.82 30.02
CA PHE A 673 9.80 -14.52 30.29
C PHE A 673 8.35 -14.47 29.78
N HIS A 674 8.09 -14.88 28.53
CA HIS A 674 6.78 -14.84 27.87
C HIS A 674 5.76 -15.80 28.51
N ARG A 675 6.16 -16.76 29.35
CA ARG A 675 5.20 -17.55 30.15
C ARG A 675 4.52 -16.71 31.24
N SER A 676 5.19 -15.65 31.69
CA SER A 676 4.72 -14.79 32.77
C SER A 676 4.08 -13.49 32.30
N VAL A 677 4.32 -13.10 31.04
CA VAL A 677 3.84 -11.86 30.44
C VAL A 677 3.30 -12.08 29.03
N SER A 678 2.27 -11.33 28.65
CA SER A 678 1.69 -11.40 27.30
C SER A 678 2.54 -10.57 26.32
N VAL A 679 3.61 -11.17 25.81
CA VAL A 679 4.59 -10.53 24.92
C VAL A 679 4.86 -11.41 23.70
N ARG A 680 5.01 -10.76 22.55
CA ARG A 680 5.55 -11.35 21.33
C ARG A 680 6.92 -10.73 21.06
N THR A 681 7.92 -11.54 20.75
CA THR A 681 9.23 -11.03 20.29
C THR A 681 9.61 -11.67 18.97
N ASP A 682 10.05 -10.84 18.05
CA ASP A 682 10.65 -11.19 16.77
C ASP A 682 12.12 -10.77 16.81
N LEU A 683 13.02 -11.74 16.78
CA LEU A 683 14.46 -11.47 16.60
C LEU A 683 14.77 -11.46 15.12
N ARG A 684 15.50 -10.43 14.68
CA ARG A 684 16.00 -10.31 13.32
C ARG A 684 17.49 -10.04 13.37
N GLU A 685 18.28 -10.82 12.64
CA GLU A 685 19.73 -10.61 12.56
C GLU A 685 20.12 -10.35 11.13
N ARG A 686 21.07 -9.44 10.97
CA ARG A 686 21.77 -9.24 9.72
C ARG A 686 23.24 -9.03 9.98
N THR A 687 24.05 -9.72 9.19
CA THR A 687 25.50 -9.65 9.25
C THR A 687 26.03 -9.11 7.93
N ARG A 688 26.88 -8.10 8.00
CA ARG A 688 27.58 -7.55 6.84
C ARG A 688 29.00 -7.18 7.25
N ASP A 689 29.98 -7.56 6.43
CA ASP A 689 31.40 -7.23 6.66
C ASP A 689 31.90 -7.61 8.06
N GLY A 690 31.37 -8.71 8.63
CA GLY A 690 31.70 -9.18 9.97
C GLY A 690 31.05 -8.38 11.12
N ILE A 691 30.18 -7.43 10.80
CA ILE A 691 29.38 -6.68 11.77
C ILE A 691 27.95 -7.21 11.75
N THR A 692 27.46 -7.57 12.93
CA THR A 692 26.12 -8.15 13.12
C THR A 692 25.25 -7.16 13.86
N VAL A 693 24.06 -6.88 13.33
CA VAL A 693 23.01 -6.13 14.01
C VAL A 693 21.83 -7.06 14.27
N THR A 694 21.41 -7.13 15.54
CA THR A 694 20.20 -7.83 15.95
C THR A 694 19.12 -6.81 16.33
N GLY A 695 17.98 -6.89 15.65
CA GLY A 695 16.75 -6.21 16.03
C GLY A 695 15.94 -7.09 16.99
N PHE A 696 15.69 -6.57 18.19
CA PHE A 696 14.76 -7.12 19.16
C PHE A 696 13.42 -6.39 18.99
N ASP A 697 12.56 -6.89 18.11
CA ASP A 697 11.22 -6.35 17.84
C ASP A 697 10.21 -7.00 18.79
N ALA A 698 9.44 -6.23 19.53
CA ALA A 698 8.53 -6.72 20.56
C ALA A 698 7.18 -5.99 20.55
N VAL A 699 6.11 -6.78 20.60
CA VAL A 699 4.76 -6.28 20.90
C VAL A 699 4.43 -6.62 22.34
N ILE A 700 4.35 -5.59 23.18
CA ILE A 700 4.35 -5.72 24.64
C ILE A 700 3.38 -4.73 25.28
N ASN A 701 2.80 -5.10 26.42
CA ASN A 701 2.06 -4.14 27.22
C ASN A 701 3.02 -3.10 27.83
N PRO A 702 2.74 -1.79 27.77
CA PRO A 702 3.63 -0.75 28.31
C PRO A 702 4.08 -0.97 29.76
N LYS A 703 3.24 -1.60 30.59
CA LYS A 703 3.57 -1.89 31.99
C LYS A 703 4.68 -2.93 32.16
N ASP A 704 4.83 -3.83 31.19
CA ASP A 704 5.77 -4.96 31.21
C ASP A 704 7.09 -4.61 30.50
N LEU A 705 7.14 -3.46 29.80
CA LEU A 705 8.31 -2.98 29.07
C LEU A 705 9.59 -2.84 29.93
N PRO A 706 9.54 -2.31 31.18
CA PRO A 706 10.73 -2.25 32.03
C PRO A 706 11.31 -3.63 32.33
N ALA A 707 10.45 -4.62 32.60
CA ALA A 707 10.87 -5.99 32.89
C ALA A 707 11.50 -6.66 31.66
N TRP A 708 10.99 -6.37 30.46
CA TRP A 708 11.60 -6.84 29.21
C TRP A 708 13.02 -6.28 29.03
N PHE A 709 13.23 -4.98 29.28
CA PHE A 709 14.58 -4.39 29.26
C PHE A 709 15.51 -4.98 30.32
N ASP A 710 14.99 -5.27 31.53
CA ASP A 710 15.77 -5.93 32.57
C ASP A 710 16.20 -7.35 32.15
N VAL A 711 15.33 -8.11 31.46
CA VAL A 711 15.68 -9.42 30.89
C VAL A 711 16.77 -9.28 29.82
N LEU A 712 16.61 -8.35 28.88
CA LEU A 712 17.62 -8.07 27.85
C LEU A 712 18.98 -7.72 28.48
N TYR A 713 18.98 -6.89 29.53
CA TYR A 713 20.21 -6.47 30.20
C TYR A 713 20.82 -7.58 31.06
N GLU A 714 20.07 -8.15 32.00
CA GLU A 714 20.60 -9.03 33.04
C GLU A 714 20.85 -10.46 32.54
N LYS A 715 19.98 -10.96 31.65
CA LYS A 715 20.02 -12.34 31.17
C LYS A 715 20.70 -12.47 29.82
N ILE A 716 20.33 -11.63 28.86
CA ILE A 716 20.87 -11.71 27.49
C ILE A 716 22.19 -10.95 27.36
N GLY A 717 22.42 -9.92 28.19
CA GLY A 717 23.67 -9.18 28.19
C GLY A 717 23.69 -7.94 27.28
N VAL A 718 22.53 -7.46 26.83
CA VAL A 718 22.44 -6.21 26.07
C VAL A 718 22.85 -5.04 26.97
N ARG A 719 23.84 -4.26 26.53
CA ARG A 719 24.36 -3.09 27.30
C ARG A 719 23.99 -1.77 26.67
N SER A 720 23.96 -1.73 25.35
CA SER A 720 23.66 -0.54 24.57
C SER A 720 22.90 -0.92 23.30
N GLY A 721 22.14 0.02 22.76
CA GLY A 721 21.45 -0.13 21.49
C GLY A 721 20.79 1.17 21.05
N VAL A 722 20.05 1.14 19.95
CA VAL A 722 19.22 2.27 19.52
C VAL A 722 17.80 1.82 19.27
N ILE A 723 16.83 2.68 19.59
CA ILE A 723 15.43 2.41 19.30
C ILE A 723 15.13 2.78 17.85
N HIS A 724 14.47 1.89 17.13
CA HIS A 724 14.01 2.15 15.78
C HIS A 724 12.93 3.26 15.79
N PRO A 725 13.11 4.36 15.05
CA PRO A 725 12.24 5.54 15.15
C PRO A 725 10.86 5.33 14.50
N GLY A 726 10.69 4.28 13.70
CA GLY A 726 9.40 3.81 13.23
C GLY A 726 8.60 3.01 14.27
N LYS A 727 9.03 2.94 15.53
CA LYS A 727 8.37 2.16 16.58
C LYS A 727 8.14 3.04 17.82
N HIS A 728 7.56 2.48 18.87
CA HIS A 728 7.42 3.16 20.14
C HIS A 728 8.80 3.52 20.72
N ILE A 729 9.01 4.81 21.00
CA ILE A 729 10.25 5.31 21.62
C ILE A 729 10.00 5.52 23.12
N PRO A 730 10.48 4.63 24.00
CA PRO A 730 10.30 4.79 25.43
C PRO A 730 11.19 5.93 25.96
N ALA A 731 10.76 6.56 27.05
CA ALA A 731 11.56 7.58 27.73
C ALA A 731 12.87 7.04 28.32
N THR A 732 12.93 5.74 28.62
CA THR A 732 14.11 5.04 29.16
C THR A 732 14.10 3.57 28.76
N ALA A 733 15.28 2.98 28.60
CA ALA A 733 15.48 1.53 28.47
C ALA A 733 16.11 0.91 29.72
N GLY A 734 15.83 1.50 30.89
CA GLY A 734 16.36 1.06 32.17
C GLY A 734 17.89 1.21 32.23
N LYS A 735 18.59 0.08 32.36
CA LYS A 735 20.07 0.03 32.42
C LYS A 735 20.73 0.00 31.05
N ILE A 736 19.98 -0.21 29.96
CA ILE A 736 20.52 -0.23 28.60
C ILE A 736 20.77 1.21 28.15
N GLN A 737 22.00 1.48 27.71
CA GLN A 737 22.36 2.79 27.18
C GLN A 737 21.79 2.97 25.78
N LEU A 738 20.84 3.89 25.63
CA LEU A 738 20.29 4.26 24.33
C LEU A 738 21.21 5.24 23.60
N GLY A 739 21.66 4.87 22.41
CA GLY A 739 22.45 5.72 21.52
C GLY A 739 21.59 6.65 20.65
N ASN A 740 22.26 7.54 19.92
CA ASN A 740 21.62 8.33 18.87
C ASN A 740 21.48 7.47 17.59
N TYR A 741 20.26 7.39 17.06
CA TYR A 741 19.95 6.56 15.89
C TYR A 741 20.73 6.95 14.63
N GLY A 742 20.91 8.24 14.36
CA GLY A 742 21.69 8.71 13.22
C GLY A 742 23.17 8.39 13.34
N LYS A 743 23.74 8.60 14.54
CA LYS A 743 25.13 8.25 14.86
C LYS A 743 25.37 6.73 14.76
N PHE A 744 24.40 5.92 15.17
CA PHE A 744 24.47 4.46 15.04
C PHE A 744 24.63 4.04 13.58
N TRP A 745 23.80 4.57 12.66
CA TRP A 745 23.93 4.25 11.24
C TRP A 745 25.17 4.85 10.60
N GLU A 746 25.56 6.05 11.00
CA GLU A 746 26.82 6.68 10.59
C GLU A 746 28.02 5.79 10.94
N GLU A 747 28.12 5.36 12.19
CA GLU A 747 29.22 4.51 12.64
C GLU A 747 29.19 3.14 11.97
N LEU A 748 28.00 2.55 11.83
CA LEU A 748 27.79 1.24 11.21
C LEU A 748 28.20 1.24 9.73
N VAL A 749 27.68 2.18 8.95
CA VAL A 749 27.89 2.22 7.49
C VAL A 749 29.30 2.69 7.14
N GLU A 750 29.91 3.55 7.95
CA GLU A 750 31.26 4.05 7.70
C GLU A 750 32.35 3.18 8.33
N GLY A 751 31.99 2.00 8.87
CA GLY A 751 32.95 1.06 9.46
C GLY A 751 33.66 1.61 10.70
N ARG A 752 33.04 2.56 11.40
CA ARG A 752 33.57 3.20 12.61
C ARG A 752 33.07 2.56 13.91
N VAL A 753 32.33 1.45 13.82
CA VAL A 753 31.88 0.70 15.00
C VAL A 753 33.09 0.05 15.66
N GLU A 754 33.64 0.69 16.68
CA GLU A 754 34.49 0.00 17.65
C GLU A 754 33.62 -1.03 18.35
N TYR A 755 33.97 -2.31 18.24
CA TYR A 755 33.22 -3.41 18.86
C TYR A 755 32.98 -3.11 20.35
N LEU A 756 31.76 -2.69 20.68
CA LEU A 756 31.31 -2.46 22.06
C LEU A 756 31.11 -3.75 22.85
N HIS A 757 31.40 -4.91 22.25
CA HIS A 757 31.51 -6.14 22.98
C HIS A 757 32.92 -6.26 23.56
N ASP A 758 33.07 -5.78 24.79
CA ASP A 758 34.17 -6.13 25.68
C ASP A 758 34.42 -7.65 25.53
N GLY A 759 35.59 -8.02 25.02
CA GLY A 759 35.99 -9.36 24.57
C GLY A 759 36.10 -10.39 25.70
N THR A 760 35.27 -10.28 26.74
CA THR A 760 35.23 -11.18 27.87
C THR A 760 33.79 -11.59 28.21
N ARG A 761 33.28 -12.59 27.50
CA ARG A 761 32.81 -13.81 28.18
C ARG A 761 33.30 -15.05 27.42
N PRO A 762 33.86 -16.05 28.14
CA PRO A 762 34.58 -17.16 27.55
C PRO A 762 33.61 -18.14 26.88
N THR A 763 33.81 -18.40 25.59
CA THR A 763 33.15 -19.47 24.82
C THR A 763 33.66 -20.87 25.18
N SER A 764 34.23 -21.07 26.36
CA SER A 764 34.50 -22.42 26.87
C SER A 764 33.58 -22.72 28.03
N ARG A 765 32.63 -23.66 27.82
CA ARG A 765 32.18 -24.58 28.87
C ARG A 765 33.42 -25.02 29.66
N LYS A 766 33.63 -24.47 30.86
CA LYS A 766 34.49 -25.10 31.85
C LYS A 766 33.63 -26.13 32.57
N ASP A 767 34.14 -27.36 32.57
CA ASP A 767 33.62 -28.52 33.30
C ASP A 767 33.09 -28.16 34.69
N PRO A 768 31.89 -28.64 35.09
CA PRO A 768 31.39 -28.49 36.46
C PRO A 768 32.17 -29.28 37.52
N LEU A 769 33.20 -30.04 37.14
CA LEU A 769 33.86 -31.05 38.00
C LEU A 769 35.14 -30.58 38.71
N GLN A 770 35.46 -29.28 38.73
CA GLN A 770 36.62 -28.77 39.49
C GLN A 770 36.27 -27.97 40.76
N TRP A 771 35.08 -28.19 41.31
CA TRP A 771 34.72 -27.74 42.67
C TRP A 771 34.33 -28.94 43.55
N CYS A 772 35.29 -29.84 43.78
CA CYS A 772 35.36 -30.78 44.92
C CYS A 772 36.83 -31.06 45.22
#